data_AF-A0A7V2PKF8-F1
#
_entry.id   AF-A0A7V2PKF8-F1
#
_cell.length_a   1.000
_cell.length_b   1.000
_cell.length_c   1.000
_cell.angle_alpha   90.00
_cell.angle_beta   90.00
_cell.angle_gamma   90.00
#
_symmetry.space_group_name_H-M   'P 1'
#
loop_
_entity.id
_entity.type
_entity.pdbx_description
1 polymer ?
#
loop_
_entity_poly.entity_id
_entity_poly.type
_entity_poly.pdbx_seq_one_letter_code
_entity_poly.pdbx_strand_id
1 'polypeptide(L)'
;MANLRDQFTNPPLRYRGAPFWSWNDRLQVEELTRQVRDMKAHGMGGFFMHSREGLETEYMGDEWLTCIRETVQEAKKFGMNAWLYDEDRWPSGFAGGLVPARGGDAFRAKMLTMEIVEGEFTLGDDVLALFKARLDDGGSKLRQLSRLPLPNSGQLSAPGAGDVWLVFRRVVSAPQAWFNDDAPPDNLNPDSVAAFIDITYEAYRREVGDEFGETIPGIFTDEPNIDAMLMQSNLPHLPWTDGLAEYFTAQRGHDLLDTIPYVFLDGVESDKARHDYWQTISERFVQAYSKQIGEWCEVQNLAYTGHFLWEGDMGIAVRKNGSVMPHYRYQHVPGVDVLTVQTGETLTIKQCTSVAHQFGREFVLSETYGCSGWEMTFEEQKWVGDWQYALGVSLRCQHLALYTLRGCRKRDYPPSFNYNTTSWKYNGVVEDYFARVGLLTTQGRAVRDVLVLHPVATVWTMVPAVVGPERRDAGLLPASLFGETINQFAKTVLSTHYDFDLGDEQLMAEFSRVDGETLWVNQAPYKVIILPPGTKTLLSSTVNLLERFLDAGGQIIAIEPTPTMIEAESDKRIVDLLRRPGVTTLPDAGALQAALETAIPRRISICDEVGQEAGSFLYMQRITADKYIFFVVNNDRNNAHRVTLIFEGRGRLEEWNPLTGDITVVPVQALDNAVRFETDFGPAGSRLYVMDLNTEPDTSAPGSMLSDSGLFAPGYALGKSFIGPVCHFRRTDPNVLTLDVCRYQLDQGDWSDPLPVWEAQKAIREALEMRPIFYNGLPQRHKWVDTPHPRDGAPVAFSFEFEVRDLPEEPVFLLVEGALDFEVTLNGAAVSNKTAGWFLDRSFDKVALPSLQKGVNRLALACAYRERMEIEDCFIIGDFGVDVNRAIVREPETLRFGDWCLQGYLHYPGSMIYLDTIQHAPTSGKRVSLVLGAVSGVSVAVHINGKLAGHIPWQAANGLDSTAHLCEGENEIGIEVVGSPRNMLGPLHQKTGHLPWTDWVSFRLQGGDYTPEYVLHPYGLFGQVEIIKN
;
A
#
# COMPACT_ATOMS: atom_id res chain seq x y z
N MET A 1 -10.45 -12.72 -32.12
CA MET A 1 -8.99 -13.03 -32.16
C MET A 1 -8.12 -11.79 -32.28
N ALA A 2 -8.36 -10.86 -33.23
CA ALA A 2 -7.53 -9.65 -33.40
C ALA A 2 -7.51 -8.74 -32.15
N ASN A 3 -8.66 -8.48 -31.53
CA ASN A 3 -8.77 -7.48 -30.45
C ASN A 3 -7.89 -7.77 -29.21
N LEU A 4 -7.82 -9.01 -28.69
CA LEU A 4 -7.06 -9.29 -27.44
C LEU A 4 -5.54 -9.32 -27.66
N ARG A 5 -5.07 -9.87 -28.79
CA ARG A 5 -3.64 -9.86 -29.14
C ARG A 5 -3.16 -8.44 -29.41
N ASP A 6 -3.94 -7.66 -30.16
CA ASP A 6 -3.62 -6.26 -30.45
C ASP A 6 -3.58 -5.42 -29.16
N GLN A 7 -4.53 -5.65 -28.24
CA GLN A 7 -4.52 -5.03 -26.91
C GLN A 7 -3.34 -5.52 -26.05
N PHE A 8 -2.90 -6.77 -26.15
CA PHE A 8 -1.73 -7.21 -25.37
C PHE A 8 -0.44 -6.54 -25.85
N THR A 9 -0.27 -6.37 -27.17
CA THR A 9 0.85 -5.59 -27.69
C THR A 9 0.76 -4.12 -27.28
N ASN A 10 -0.44 -3.54 -27.29
CA ASN A 10 -0.72 -2.14 -26.95
C ASN A 10 -1.79 -2.03 -25.84
N PRO A 11 -1.42 -2.25 -24.57
CA PRO A 11 -2.40 -2.37 -23.48
C PRO A 11 -3.17 -1.06 -23.23
N PRO A 12 -4.51 -1.12 -23.15
CA PRO A 12 -5.36 0.03 -22.84
C PRO A 12 -5.01 0.72 -21.51
N LEU A 13 -5.29 2.01 -21.40
CA LEU A 13 -4.96 2.82 -20.22
C LEU A 13 -5.65 2.36 -18.93
N ARG A 14 -6.88 1.84 -19.05
CA ARG A 14 -7.67 1.34 -17.92
C ARG A 14 -7.02 0.19 -17.12
N TYR A 15 -5.98 -0.46 -17.67
CA TYR A 15 -5.24 -1.53 -16.99
C TYR A 15 -3.91 -1.06 -16.40
N ARG A 16 -3.51 0.19 -16.63
CA ARG A 16 -2.28 0.78 -16.08
C ARG A 16 -2.55 1.32 -14.67
N GLY A 17 -1.49 1.53 -13.90
CA GLY A 17 -1.58 2.11 -12.57
C GLY A 17 -2.15 3.54 -12.57
N ALA A 18 -2.73 3.90 -11.44
CA ALA A 18 -3.23 5.23 -11.15
C ALA A 18 -2.76 5.62 -9.73
N PRO A 19 -1.64 6.33 -9.57
CA PRO A 19 -1.09 6.64 -8.25
C PRO A 19 -1.98 7.61 -7.47
N PHE A 20 -1.83 7.62 -6.14
CA PHE A 20 -2.26 8.76 -5.33
C PHE A 20 -1.40 9.96 -5.68
N TRP A 21 -1.99 10.93 -6.38
CA TRP A 21 -1.30 12.15 -6.72
C TRP A 21 -1.52 13.18 -5.62
N SER A 22 -0.54 13.25 -4.72
CA SER A 22 -0.54 14.11 -3.55
C SER A 22 -0.42 15.57 -3.94
N TRP A 23 -1.56 16.25 -3.95
CA TRP A 23 -1.70 17.69 -4.03
C TRP A 23 -1.30 18.29 -2.69
N ASN A 24 -0.05 18.72 -2.63
CA ASN A 24 0.64 18.98 -1.38
C ASN A 24 1.34 20.34 -1.35
N ASP A 25 0.92 21.34 -2.12
CA ASP A 25 1.48 22.71 -2.06
C ASP A 25 0.40 23.71 -2.45
N ARG A 26 0.74 24.97 -2.71
CA ARG A 26 -0.15 25.87 -3.44
C ARG A 26 -0.28 25.38 -4.88
N LEU A 27 -1.47 24.93 -5.24
CA LEU A 27 -1.72 24.30 -6.53
C LEU A 27 -1.74 25.33 -7.65
N GLN A 28 -1.14 24.98 -8.79
CA GLN A 28 -1.13 25.82 -10.00
C GLN A 28 -1.63 24.97 -11.17
N VAL A 29 -2.65 25.45 -11.88
CA VAL A 29 -3.27 24.72 -13.00
C VAL A 29 -2.24 24.37 -14.08
N GLU A 30 -1.30 25.26 -14.36
CA GLU A 30 -0.24 25.03 -15.36
C GLU A 30 0.67 23.87 -14.97
N GLU A 31 1.00 23.73 -13.69
CA GLU A 31 1.85 22.65 -13.19
C GLU A 31 1.06 21.34 -13.09
N LEU A 32 -0.21 21.39 -12.65
CA LEU A 32 -1.09 20.23 -12.65
C LEU A 32 -1.24 19.64 -14.06
N THR A 33 -1.58 20.48 -15.05
CA THR A 33 -1.73 20.03 -16.45
C THR A 33 -0.42 19.54 -17.06
N ARG A 34 0.74 20.10 -16.66
CA ARG A 34 2.05 19.56 -17.05
C ARG A 34 2.25 18.16 -16.49
N GLN A 35 1.96 17.93 -15.21
CA GLN A 35 2.13 16.62 -14.57
C GLN A 35 1.18 15.56 -15.16
N VAL A 36 -0.05 15.93 -15.55
CA VAL A 36 -0.94 15.01 -16.30
C VAL A 36 -0.28 14.52 -17.59
N ARG A 37 0.30 15.44 -18.39
CA ARG A 37 1.02 15.09 -19.63
C ARG A 37 2.24 14.23 -19.36
N ASP A 38 2.94 14.51 -18.27
CA ASP A 38 4.14 13.79 -17.87
C ASP A 38 3.83 12.36 -17.41
N MET A 39 2.82 12.18 -16.55
CA MET A 39 2.28 10.87 -16.17
C MET A 39 1.82 10.07 -17.40
N LYS A 40 1.14 10.71 -18.35
CA LYS A 40 0.77 10.09 -19.63
C LYS A 40 1.98 9.60 -20.41
N ALA A 41 3.03 10.42 -20.52
CA ALA A 41 4.23 10.11 -21.27
C ALA A 41 5.03 8.94 -20.66
N HIS A 42 4.92 8.74 -19.34
CA HIS A 42 5.62 7.70 -18.58
C HIS A 42 4.76 6.48 -18.24
N GLY A 43 3.62 6.34 -18.93
CA GLY A 43 2.84 5.11 -18.94
C GLY A 43 1.78 4.97 -17.85
N MET A 44 1.44 6.04 -17.12
CA MET A 44 0.32 5.99 -16.16
C MET A 44 -1.04 5.98 -16.88
N GLY A 45 -1.99 5.24 -16.31
CA GLY A 45 -3.38 5.14 -16.82
C GLY A 45 -4.31 6.22 -16.29
N GLY A 46 -3.99 6.76 -15.13
CA GLY A 46 -4.79 7.74 -14.42
C GLY A 46 -4.06 8.26 -13.18
N PHE A 47 -4.80 8.85 -12.26
CA PHE A 47 -4.32 9.33 -10.95
C PHE A 47 -5.51 9.61 -10.03
N PHE A 48 -5.28 9.60 -8.72
CA PHE A 48 -6.24 10.07 -7.70
C PHE A 48 -5.82 11.45 -7.21
N MET A 49 -6.68 12.46 -7.35
CA MET A 49 -6.39 13.86 -6.94
C MET A 49 -6.52 14.00 -5.42
N HIS A 50 -5.42 13.74 -4.70
CA HIS A 50 -5.41 13.49 -3.26
C HIS A 50 -4.86 14.70 -2.48
N SER A 51 -5.65 15.30 -1.58
CA SER A 51 -5.11 16.26 -0.62
C SER A 51 -4.12 15.59 0.31
N ARG A 52 -2.91 16.16 0.47
CA ARG A 52 -1.86 15.55 1.30
C ARG A 52 -1.15 16.59 2.17
N GLU A 53 -0.31 16.10 3.08
CA GLU A 53 0.50 16.91 3.99
C GLU A 53 1.26 17.99 3.21
N GLY A 54 1.05 19.25 3.59
CA GLY A 54 1.70 20.40 2.95
C GLY A 54 0.82 21.21 2.00
N LEU A 55 -0.44 20.81 1.77
CA LEU A 55 -1.41 21.54 0.95
C LEU A 55 -1.62 22.98 1.46
N GLU A 56 -1.43 23.97 0.58
CA GLU A 56 -1.64 25.40 0.88
C GLU A 56 -2.90 25.97 0.20
N THR A 57 -3.41 25.33 -0.86
CA THR A 57 -4.71 25.67 -1.46
C THR A 57 -5.84 25.22 -0.53
N GLU A 58 -6.82 26.08 -0.28
CA GLU A 58 -7.95 25.78 0.60
C GLU A 58 -8.77 24.59 0.10
N TYR A 59 -8.81 23.53 0.89
CA TYR A 59 -9.58 22.32 0.58
C TYR A 59 -11.07 22.64 0.41
N MET A 60 -11.68 22.17 -0.69
CA MET A 60 -13.06 22.46 -1.10
C MET A 60 -13.38 23.94 -1.36
N GLY A 61 -12.37 24.81 -1.41
CA GLY A 61 -12.51 26.20 -1.86
C GLY A 61 -12.61 26.33 -3.39
N ASP A 62 -12.90 27.53 -3.88
CA ASP A 62 -13.06 27.82 -5.32
C ASP A 62 -11.80 27.51 -6.14
N GLU A 63 -10.60 27.75 -5.58
CA GLU A 63 -9.33 27.43 -6.23
C GLU A 63 -9.13 25.91 -6.35
N TRP A 64 -9.48 25.15 -5.30
CA TRP A 64 -9.44 23.69 -5.31
C TRP A 64 -10.37 23.12 -6.38
N LEU A 65 -11.63 23.56 -6.42
CA LEU A 65 -12.61 23.11 -7.40
C LEU A 65 -12.21 23.48 -8.83
N THR A 66 -11.58 24.64 -9.02
CA THR A 66 -10.97 25.02 -10.30
C THR A 66 -9.84 24.07 -10.68
N CYS A 67 -8.93 23.74 -9.76
CA CYS A 67 -7.86 22.77 -10.00
C CYS A 67 -8.40 21.40 -10.42
N ILE A 68 -9.48 20.93 -9.77
CA ILE A 68 -10.17 19.68 -10.13
C ILE A 68 -10.71 19.75 -11.55
N ARG A 69 -11.51 20.78 -11.88
CA ARG A 69 -12.10 20.95 -13.21
C ARG A 69 -11.04 20.98 -14.31
N GLU A 70 -10.01 21.81 -14.17
CA GLU A 70 -8.99 21.95 -15.22
C GLU A 70 -8.13 20.68 -15.36
N THR A 71 -7.85 19.98 -14.26
CA THR A 71 -7.13 18.70 -14.29
C THR A 71 -7.95 17.62 -15.01
N VAL A 72 -9.24 17.51 -14.72
CA VAL A 72 -10.15 16.57 -15.38
C VAL A 72 -10.23 16.88 -16.89
N GLN A 73 -10.34 18.15 -17.27
CA GLN A 73 -10.35 18.55 -18.68
C GLN A 73 -9.04 18.21 -19.40
N GLU A 74 -7.90 18.28 -18.73
CA GLU A 74 -6.63 17.85 -19.30
C GLU A 74 -6.56 16.32 -19.44
N ALA A 75 -7.00 15.56 -18.43
CA ALA A 75 -7.05 14.10 -18.49
C ALA A 75 -7.92 13.59 -19.64
N LYS A 76 -9.08 14.24 -19.86
CA LYS A 76 -10.01 13.94 -20.96
C LYS A 76 -9.34 13.98 -22.33
N LYS A 77 -8.45 14.96 -22.56
CA LYS A 77 -7.72 15.09 -23.85
C LYS A 77 -6.85 13.88 -24.17
N PHE A 78 -6.39 13.15 -23.15
CA PHE A 78 -5.50 11.99 -23.29
C PHE A 78 -6.20 10.65 -23.00
N GLY A 79 -7.49 10.67 -22.64
CA GLY A 79 -8.25 9.50 -22.20
C GLY A 79 -7.72 8.87 -20.90
N MET A 80 -7.10 9.67 -20.03
CA MET A 80 -6.66 9.23 -18.71
C MET A 80 -7.81 9.27 -17.72
N ASN A 81 -7.76 8.38 -16.72
CA ASN A 81 -8.74 8.33 -15.64
C ASN A 81 -8.35 9.32 -14.52
N ALA A 82 -9.16 10.35 -14.30
CA ALA A 82 -8.98 11.32 -13.23
C ALA A 82 -9.88 10.97 -12.04
N TRP A 83 -9.40 10.11 -11.14
CA TRP A 83 -10.16 9.67 -9.97
C TRP A 83 -10.25 10.79 -8.93
N LEU A 84 -11.43 10.93 -8.33
CA LEU A 84 -11.64 11.84 -7.21
C LEU A 84 -11.19 11.17 -5.90
N TYR A 85 -10.87 11.99 -4.92
CA TYR A 85 -10.55 11.59 -3.56
C TYR A 85 -11.44 12.41 -2.61
N ASP A 86 -12.07 11.79 -1.63
CA ASP A 86 -13.18 12.41 -0.89
C ASP A 86 -12.79 13.18 0.39
N GLU A 87 -11.51 13.22 0.74
CA GLU A 87 -11.03 13.75 2.02
C GLU A 87 -9.79 14.68 1.94
N ASP A 88 -9.63 15.54 2.95
CA ASP A 88 -8.37 16.25 3.26
C ASP A 88 -7.45 15.34 4.06
N ARG A 89 -6.42 14.75 3.42
CA ARG A 89 -5.61 13.65 3.96
C ARG A 89 -6.46 12.38 4.15
N TRP A 90 -6.55 11.87 5.36
CA TRP A 90 -7.26 10.65 5.77
C TRP A 90 -7.42 10.70 7.30
N PRO A 91 -8.35 9.95 7.91
CA PRO A 91 -9.35 9.07 7.31
C PRO A 91 -10.59 9.80 6.78
N SER A 92 -11.33 9.21 5.86
CA SER A 92 -12.54 9.81 5.26
C SER A 92 -13.73 9.96 6.20
N GLY A 93 -14.49 11.03 5.99
CA GLY A 93 -15.77 11.31 6.65
C GLY A 93 -15.81 12.66 7.39
N PHE A 94 -14.68 13.37 7.51
CA PHE A 94 -14.59 14.64 8.25
C PHE A 94 -14.49 15.88 7.35
N ALA A 95 -14.16 15.71 6.07
CA ALA A 95 -14.02 16.76 5.05
C ALA A 95 -13.11 17.92 5.52
N GLY A 96 -11.89 17.65 5.99
CA GLY A 96 -10.98 18.70 6.46
C GLY A 96 -11.47 19.51 7.66
N GLY A 97 -12.44 18.97 8.42
CA GLY A 97 -13.09 19.57 9.58
C GLY A 97 -14.46 20.19 9.29
N LEU A 98 -14.92 20.17 8.03
CA LEU A 98 -16.18 20.81 7.62
C LEU A 98 -17.43 20.06 8.12
N VAL A 99 -17.37 18.73 8.24
CA VAL A 99 -18.48 17.92 8.76
C VAL A 99 -18.75 18.21 10.25
N PRO A 100 -17.76 18.06 11.17
CA PRO A 100 -18.00 18.38 12.58
C PRO A 100 -18.33 19.85 12.81
N ALA A 101 -17.77 20.78 12.03
CA ALA A 101 -18.14 22.19 12.09
C ALA A 101 -19.63 22.45 11.76
N ARG A 102 -20.23 21.64 10.87
CA ARG A 102 -21.63 21.77 10.47
C ARG A 102 -22.61 21.21 11.51
N GLY A 103 -22.35 20.03 12.06
CA GLY A 103 -23.28 19.36 12.98
C GLY A 103 -22.93 19.44 14.46
N GLY A 104 -21.78 20.02 14.81
CA GLY A 104 -21.27 20.05 16.18
C GLY A 104 -21.17 18.65 16.78
N ASP A 105 -21.44 18.54 18.08
CA ASP A 105 -21.29 17.29 18.83
C ASP A 105 -22.16 16.13 18.30
N ALA A 106 -23.23 16.42 17.55
CA ALA A 106 -24.03 15.38 16.91
C ALA A 106 -23.25 14.64 15.81
N PHE A 107 -22.32 15.31 15.12
CA PHE A 107 -21.52 14.73 14.02
C PHE A 107 -20.09 14.39 14.44
N ARG A 108 -19.67 14.77 15.65
CA ARG A 108 -18.39 14.34 16.21
C ARG A 108 -18.50 12.91 16.73
N ALA A 109 -17.45 12.13 16.53
CA ALA A 109 -17.33 10.77 17.05
C ALA A 109 -17.63 10.72 18.55
N LYS A 110 -18.33 9.68 18.97
CA LYS A 110 -18.70 9.46 20.38
C LYS A 110 -18.22 8.09 20.82
N MET A 111 -17.99 7.96 22.11
CA MET A 111 -17.64 6.68 22.73
C MET A 111 -18.46 6.45 23.98
N LEU A 112 -18.69 5.18 24.26
CA LEU A 112 -19.19 4.74 25.55
C LEU A 112 -18.01 4.39 26.43
N THR A 113 -17.85 5.08 27.56
CA THR A 113 -16.82 4.77 28.56
C THR A 113 -17.40 4.03 29.76
N MET A 114 -16.59 3.22 30.43
CA MET A 114 -16.94 2.59 31.71
C MET A 114 -15.99 3.06 32.81
N GLU A 115 -16.55 3.56 33.91
CA GLU A 115 -15.82 3.88 35.14
C GLU A 115 -16.24 2.94 36.27
N ILE A 116 -15.26 2.44 37.02
CA ILE A 116 -15.50 1.68 38.26
C ILE A 116 -15.36 2.64 39.44
N VAL A 117 -16.44 2.83 40.21
CA VAL A 117 -16.48 3.77 41.33
C VAL A 117 -16.79 3.03 42.63
N GLU A 118 -15.87 3.11 43.60
CA GLU A 118 -16.02 2.51 44.94
C GLU A 118 -16.64 3.48 45.96
N GLY A 119 -16.60 4.78 45.67
CA GLY A 119 -17.02 5.86 46.57
C GLY A 119 -18.33 6.52 46.18
N GLU A 120 -18.55 7.70 46.75
CA GLU A 120 -19.62 8.59 46.30
C GLU A 120 -19.24 9.23 44.96
N PHE A 121 -20.25 9.47 44.11
CA PHE A 121 -20.06 10.22 42.87
C PHE A 121 -21.32 10.96 42.46
N THR A 122 -21.15 11.92 41.56
CA THR A 122 -22.25 12.73 41.01
C THR A 122 -22.64 12.20 39.64
N LEU A 123 -23.94 11.97 39.44
CA LEU A 123 -24.50 11.65 38.14
C LEU A 123 -24.68 12.91 37.30
N GLY A 124 -24.16 12.87 36.07
CA GLY A 124 -24.39 13.85 35.03
C GLY A 124 -25.37 13.34 33.97
N ASP A 125 -25.80 14.24 33.09
CA ASP A 125 -26.73 13.95 31.97
C ASP A 125 -26.09 13.06 30.88
N ASP A 126 -24.79 12.85 30.95
CA ASP A 126 -23.99 12.00 30.06
C ASP A 126 -23.98 10.52 30.46
N VAL A 127 -24.54 10.17 31.63
CA VAL A 127 -24.63 8.80 32.13
C VAL A 127 -25.78 8.05 31.45
N LEU A 128 -25.46 6.99 30.72
CA LEU A 128 -26.42 6.17 29.97
C LEU A 128 -26.86 4.92 30.73
N ALA A 129 -26.02 4.40 31.63
CA ALA A 129 -26.38 3.26 32.47
C ALA A 129 -25.58 3.23 33.77
N LEU A 130 -26.20 2.69 34.82
CA LEU A 130 -25.62 2.53 36.15
C LEU A 130 -25.88 1.10 36.64
N PHE A 131 -24.82 0.46 37.13
CA PHE A 131 -24.91 -0.87 37.72
C PHE A 131 -24.29 -0.90 39.09
N LYS A 132 -24.89 -1.71 39.97
CA LYS A 132 -24.22 -2.26 41.13
C LYS A 132 -23.54 -3.56 40.72
N ALA A 133 -22.24 -3.69 40.97
CA ALA A 133 -21.49 -4.89 40.61
C ALA A 133 -20.61 -5.39 41.76
N ARG A 134 -20.26 -6.67 41.71
CA ARG A 134 -19.16 -7.26 42.48
C ARG A 134 -18.18 -7.89 41.51
N LEU A 135 -16.92 -7.49 41.62
CA LEU A 135 -15.83 -7.99 40.78
C LEU A 135 -15.05 -9.10 41.52
N ASP A 136 -14.20 -9.82 40.79
CA ASP A 136 -13.19 -10.68 41.39
C ASP A 136 -12.05 -9.87 42.04
N ASP A 137 -11.18 -10.54 42.79
CA ASP A 137 -10.06 -9.89 43.50
C ASP A 137 -9.08 -9.15 42.57
N GLY A 138 -9.10 -9.45 41.27
CA GLY A 138 -8.33 -8.78 40.23
C GLY A 138 -9.06 -7.63 39.52
N GLY A 139 -10.33 -7.35 39.86
CA GLY A 139 -11.13 -6.28 39.26
C GLY A 139 -11.47 -6.47 37.78
N SER A 140 -11.33 -7.70 37.26
CA SER A 140 -11.39 -7.99 35.82
C SER A 140 -12.60 -8.84 35.42
N LYS A 141 -13.23 -9.53 36.38
CA LYS A 141 -14.36 -10.44 36.13
C LYS A 141 -15.60 -10.06 36.94
N LEU A 142 -16.75 -10.05 36.27
CA LEU A 142 -18.06 -9.85 36.88
C LEU A 142 -18.51 -11.10 37.64
N ARG A 143 -18.87 -10.93 38.92
CA ARG A 143 -19.43 -11.99 39.79
C ARG A 143 -20.90 -11.77 40.09
N GLN A 144 -21.30 -10.53 40.31
CA GLN A 144 -22.69 -10.11 40.52
C GLN A 144 -22.90 -8.80 39.79
N LEU A 145 -24.08 -8.63 39.21
CA LEU A 145 -24.45 -7.44 38.44
C LEU A 145 -25.94 -7.16 38.63
N SER A 146 -26.29 -5.89 38.85
CA SER A 146 -27.68 -5.41 38.88
C SER A 146 -27.74 -4.02 38.28
N ARG A 147 -28.53 -3.86 37.20
CA ARG A 147 -28.84 -2.54 36.65
C ARG A 147 -29.70 -1.75 37.62
N LEU A 148 -29.47 -0.45 37.70
CA LEU A 148 -30.28 0.47 38.49
C LEU A 148 -30.99 1.49 37.58
N PRO A 149 -32.17 1.97 37.98
CA PRO A 149 -32.80 3.10 37.31
C PRO A 149 -31.92 4.35 37.48
N LEU A 150 -31.74 5.11 36.39
CA LEU A 150 -31.04 6.39 36.45
C LEU A 150 -31.92 7.43 37.17
N PRO A 151 -31.45 8.05 38.27
CA PRO A 151 -32.14 9.20 38.85
C PRO A 151 -31.88 10.45 37.99
N ASN A 152 -32.82 11.41 37.99
CA ASN A 152 -32.77 12.61 37.14
C ASN A 152 -31.51 13.49 37.32
N SER A 153 -30.86 13.42 38.49
CA SER A 153 -29.55 13.99 38.83
C SER A 153 -29.37 13.84 40.34
N GLY A 154 -28.12 13.74 40.81
CA GLY A 154 -27.85 13.71 42.25
C GLY A 154 -26.56 13.01 42.64
N GLN A 155 -26.17 13.23 43.89
CA GLN A 155 -25.05 12.54 44.53
C GLN A 155 -25.50 11.12 44.92
N LEU A 156 -24.79 10.12 44.43
CA LEU A 156 -24.96 8.74 44.86
C LEU A 156 -24.01 8.42 46.01
N SER A 157 -24.54 7.78 47.05
CA SER A 157 -23.74 7.23 48.13
C SER A 157 -22.89 6.04 47.66
N ALA A 158 -21.89 5.67 48.46
CA ALA A 158 -21.06 4.50 48.18
C ALA A 158 -21.91 3.21 48.05
N PRO A 159 -21.53 2.27 47.15
CA PRO A 159 -22.30 1.06 46.80
C PRO A 159 -22.44 0.02 47.92
N GLY A 160 -21.62 0.11 48.97
CA GLY A 160 -21.55 -0.84 50.08
C GLY A 160 -20.25 -1.66 50.04
N ALA A 161 -19.90 -2.30 51.17
CA ALA A 161 -18.63 -3.02 51.31
C ALA A 161 -18.53 -4.20 50.31
N GLY A 162 -17.49 -4.17 49.47
CA GLY A 162 -17.22 -5.21 48.45
C GLY A 162 -18.05 -5.09 47.18
N ASP A 163 -18.88 -4.05 47.05
CA ASP A 163 -19.60 -3.74 45.83
C ASP A 163 -19.00 -2.47 45.18
N VAL A 164 -19.19 -2.31 43.88
CA VAL A 164 -18.76 -1.14 43.10
C VAL A 164 -19.91 -0.62 42.24
N TRP A 165 -19.87 0.66 41.89
CA TRP A 165 -20.68 1.21 40.81
C TRP A 165 -19.94 1.03 39.48
N LEU A 166 -20.63 0.52 38.47
CA LEU A 166 -20.18 0.64 37.07
C LEU A 166 -21.00 1.75 36.42
N VAL A 167 -20.30 2.80 35.99
CA VAL A 167 -20.92 4.00 35.42
C VAL A 167 -20.57 4.09 33.96
N PHE A 168 -21.58 4.03 33.10
CA PHE A 168 -21.41 4.09 31.65
C PHE A 168 -21.76 5.48 31.13
N ARG A 169 -20.81 6.13 30.47
CA ARG A 169 -20.97 7.52 30.00
C ARG A 169 -20.74 7.67 28.51
N ARG A 170 -21.56 8.50 27.87
CA ARG A 170 -21.31 8.98 26.52
C ARG A 170 -20.29 10.10 26.57
N VAL A 171 -19.18 9.95 25.84
CA VAL A 171 -18.15 10.98 25.71
C VAL A 171 -18.03 11.39 24.25
N VAL A 172 -18.14 12.69 23.97
CA VAL A 172 -17.88 13.27 22.65
C VAL A 172 -16.37 13.47 22.48
N SER A 173 -15.82 13.11 21.31
CA SER A 173 -14.40 13.28 21.05
C SER A 173 -13.99 14.75 21.08
N ALA A 174 -12.86 15.02 21.72
CA ALA A 174 -12.25 16.35 21.77
C ALA A 174 -11.55 16.71 20.45
N PRO A 175 -11.33 18.01 20.19
CA PRO A 175 -10.52 18.49 19.07
C PRO A 175 -9.07 18.04 19.08
N GLN A 176 -8.47 17.85 17.90
CA GLN A 176 -7.12 17.32 17.71
C GLN A 176 -6.45 17.87 16.45
N ALA A 177 -5.13 18.04 16.51
CA ALA A 177 -4.30 18.56 15.40
C ALA A 177 -4.49 17.78 14.09
N TRP A 178 -4.59 16.45 14.16
CA TRP A 178 -4.79 15.57 13.00
C TRP A 178 -6.06 15.93 12.20
N PHE A 179 -7.13 16.29 12.91
CA PHE A 179 -8.42 16.66 12.32
C PHE A 179 -8.57 18.18 12.17
N ASN A 180 -7.46 18.86 11.85
CA ASN A 180 -7.40 20.32 11.66
C ASN A 180 -7.94 21.10 12.88
N ASP A 181 -7.56 20.68 14.09
CA ASP A 181 -8.01 21.26 15.36
C ASP A 181 -9.53 21.14 15.60
N ASP A 182 -10.22 20.19 14.95
CA ASP A 182 -11.58 19.70 15.30
C ASP A 182 -11.52 18.20 15.66
N ALA A 183 -12.66 17.52 15.76
CA ALA A 183 -12.77 16.13 16.18
C ALA A 183 -13.04 15.17 15.01
N PRO A 184 -12.70 13.87 15.15
CA PRO A 184 -13.09 12.84 14.19
C PRO A 184 -14.62 12.78 13.97
N PRO A 185 -15.08 12.30 12.81
CA PRO A 185 -16.50 12.24 12.45
C PRO A 185 -17.20 11.02 13.06
N ASP A 186 -18.50 11.13 13.32
CA ASP A 186 -19.36 10.01 13.73
C ASP A 186 -19.85 9.24 12.50
N ASN A 187 -19.02 8.31 12.01
CA ASN A 187 -19.35 7.48 10.85
C ASN A 187 -20.46 6.44 11.10
N LEU A 188 -20.94 6.29 12.35
CA LEU A 188 -22.12 5.50 12.70
C LEU A 188 -23.43 6.33 12.62
N ASN A 189 -23.32 7.65 12.50
CA ASN A 189 -24.45 8.57 12.36
C ASN A 189 -24.74 8.83 10.86
N PRO A 190 -25.90 8.39 10.33
CA PRO A 190 -26.25 8.59 8.93
C PRO A 190 -26.35 10.05 8.51
N ASP A 191 -26.71 10.96 9.42
CA ASP A 191 -26.80 12.40 9.13
C ASP A 191 -25.41 13.03 8.99
N SER A 192 -24.43 12.52 9.74
CA SER A 192 -23.02 12.92 9.61
C SER A 192 -22.47 12.50 8.23
N VAL A 193 -22.76 11.28 7.80
CA VAL A 193 -22.37 10.79 6.47
C VAL A 193 -23.11 11.53 5.35
N ALA A 194 -24.39 11.84 5.53
CA ALA A 194 -25.14 12.66 4.57
C ALA A 194 -24.54 14.06 4.42
N ALA A 195 -24.07 14.66 5.53
CA ALA A 195 -23.34 15.92 5.49
C ALA A 195 -22.01 15.80 4.76
N PHE A 196 -21.28 14.70 4.93
CA PHE A 196 -20.05 14.42 4.18
C PHE A 196 -20.32 14.36 2.67
N ILE A 197 -21.34 13.62 2.24
CA ILE A 197 -21.78 13.54 0.83
C ILE A 197 -22.12 14.94 0.29
N ASP A 198 -22.87 15.75 1.03
CA ASP A 198 -23.24 17.11 0.58
C ASP A 198 -22.03 18.05 0.46
N ILE A 199 -21.06 17.96 1.39
CA ILE A 199 -19.88 18.83 1.41
C ILE A 199 -18.92 18.49 0.27
N THR A 200 -18.64 17.21 0.04
CA THR A 200 -17.57 16.78 -0.86
C THR A 200 -18.12 16.23 -2.18
N TYR A 201 -18.94 15.18 -2.14
CA TYR A 201 -19.48 14.48 -3.32
C TYR A 201 -20.38 15.38 -4.17
N GLU A 202 -21.33 16.11 -3.56
CA GLU A 202 -22.19 17.05 -4.29
C GLU A 202 -21.42 18.28 -4.79
N ALA A 203 -20.33 18.69 -4.12
CA ALA A 203 -19.46 19.75 -4.64
C ALA A 203 -18.77 19.32 -5.93
N TYR A 204 -18.20 18.11 -5.96
CA TYR A 204 -17.65 17.54 -7.18
C TYR A 204 -18.69 17.33 -8.26
N ARG A 205 -19.89 16.86 -7.92
CA ARG A 205 -20.98 16.69 -8.90
C ARG A 205 -21.38 18.00 -9.56
N ARG A 206 -21.46 19.10 -8.78
CA ARG A 206 -21.75 20.44 -9.33
C ARG A 206 -20.66 20.93 -10.27
N GLU A 207 -19.41 20.57 -10.01
CA GLU A 207 -18.23 21.09 -10.72
C GLU A 207 -17.89 20.28 -11.98
N VAL A 208 -17.93 18.95 -11.88
CA VAL A 208 -17.44 18.01 -12.91
C VAL A 208 -18.37 16.80 -13.11
N GLY A 209 -19.62 16.86 -12.65
CA GLY A 209 -20.57 15.73 -12.71
C GLY A 209 -20.90 15.24 -14.12
N ASP A 210 -20.76 16.09 -15.15
CA ASP A 210 -20.94 15.70 -16.55
C ASP A 210 -19.86 14.72 -17.05
N GLU A 211 -18.76 14.55 -16.31
CA GLU A 211 -17.66 13.63 -16.62
C GLU A 211 -17.71 12.32 -15.81
N PHE A 212 -18.73 12.13 -14.96
CA PHE A 212 -18.87 10.94 -14.12
C PHE A 212 -19.16 9.68 -14.95
N GLY A 213 -18.35 8.65 -14.72
CA GLY A 213 -18.36 7.38 -15.47
C GLY A 213 -17.69 7.47 -16.84
N GLU A 214 -17.17 8.64 -17.22
CA GLU A 214 -16.33 8.84 -18.40
C GLU A 214 -14.87 9.09 -17.98
N THR A 215 -14.45 10.36 -17.93
CA THR A 215 -13.09 10.76 -17.52
C THR A 215 -12.87 10.54 -16.02
N ILE A 216 -13.93 10.65 -15.22
CA ILE A 216 -13.91 10.39 -13.78
C ILE A 216 -14.61 9.06 -13.55
N PRO A 217 -13.87 7.94 -13.49
CA PRO A 217 -14.49 6.63 -13.32
C PRO A 217 -15.04 6.42 -11.91
N GLY A 218 -14.50 7.10 -10.90
CA GLY A 218 -14.88 6.89 -9.51
C GLY A 218 -14.27 7.86 -8.51
N ILE A 219 -14.64 7.66 -7.25
CA ILE A 219 -14.17 8.42 -6.08
C ILE A 219 -13.68 7.47 -4.99
N PHE A 220 -12.53 7.82 -4.42
CA PHE A 220 -11.82 7.05 -3.40
C PHE A 220 -12.17 7.53 -1.99
N THR A 221 -12.45 6.58 -1.11
CA THR A 221 -12.57 6.77 0.35
C THR A 221 -11.41 6.07 1.04
N ASP A 222 -10.77 6.75 2.00
CA ASP A 222 -9.53 6.29 2.61
C ASP A 222 -9.68 6.07 4.12
N GLU A 223 -9.44 4.83 4.55
CA GLU A 223 -9.47 4.42 5.95
C GLU A 223 -10.67 4.90 6.81
N PRO A 224 -11.92 4.99 6.31
CA PRO A 224 -13.04 5.34 7.16
C PRO A 224 -13.19 4.30 8.27
N ASN A 225 -13.47 4.76 9.49
CA ASN A 225 -13.54 3.90 10.65
C ASN A 225 -14.46 4.49 11.73
N ILE A 226 -14.77 3.67 12.75
CA ILE A 226 -15.73 4.00 13.83
C ILE A 226 -15.07 4.30 15.18
N ASP A 227 -13.75 4.18 15.25
CA ASP A 227 -13.00 4.35 16.49
C ASP A 227 -12.32 5.73 16.48
N ALA A 228 -12.48 6.51 17.54
CA ALA A 228 -11.88 7.85 17.62
C ALA A 228 -10.35 7.73 17.75
N MET A 229 -9.67 7.56 16.62
CA MET A 229 -8.31 7.02 16.41
C MET A 229 -7.22 7.51 17.38
N LEU A 230 -7.38 8.72 17.91
CA LEU A 230 -6.37 9.43 18.68
C LEU A 230 -6.91 10.01 19.99
N MET A 231 -8.12 9.63 20.41
CA MET A 231 -8.72 10.14 21.64
C MET A 231 -8.01 9.58 22.88
N GLN A 232 -7.59 10.47 23.79
CA GLN A 232 -6.94 10.11 25.05
C GLN A 232 -7.97 9.89 26.17
N SER A 233 -8.67 8.76 26.13
CA SER A 233 -9.41 8.29 27.31
C SER A 233 -8.52 7.36 28.16
N ASN A 234 -8.40 7.68 29.45
CA ASN A 234 -7.81 6.76 30.43
C ASN A 234 -8.82 5.68 30.89
N LEU A 235 -10.09 5.81 30.52
CA LEU A 235 -11.14 4.85 30.82
C LEU A 235 -11.31 3.83 29.69
N PRO A 236 -11.70 2.59 30.03
CA PRO A 236 -12.20 1.63 29.07
C PRO A 236 -13.29 2.22 28.17
N HIS A 237 -13.25 1.97 26.86
CA HIS A 237 -14.24 2.53 25.93
C HIS A 237 -14.56 1.66 24.72
N LEU A 238 -15.71 1.96 24.11
CA LEU A 238 -16.21 1.38 22.86
C LEU A 238 -16.76 2.48 21.92
N PRO A 239 -16.76 2.27 20.60
CA PRO A 239 -17.47 3.14 19.64
C PRO A 239 -18.93 3.39 20.05
N TRP A 240 -19.47 4.57 19.83
CA TRP A 240 -20.87 4.86 20.16
C TRP A 240 -21.47 5.87 19.18
N THR A 241 -22.79 5.80 19.01
CA THR A 241 -23.56 6.85 18.35
C THR A 241 -24.91 7.00 19.05
N ASP A 242 -25.49 8.20 19.01
CA ASP A 242 -26.82 8.42 19.56
C ASP A 242 -27.85 7.63 18.73
N GLY A 243 -28.75 6.90 19.38
CA GLY A 243 -29.69 5.97 18.73
C GLY A 243 -29.21 4.52 18.62
N LEU A 244 -27.98 4.20 19.08
CA LEU A 244 -27.44 2.83 18.98
C LEU A 244 -28.24 1.82 19.82
N ALA A 245 -28.73 2.20 21.00
CA ALA A 245 -29.47 1.29 21.87
C ALA A 245 -30.83 0.88 21.27
N GLU A 246 -31.54 1.84 20.66
CA GLU A 246 -32.78 1.57 19.93
C GLU A 246 -32.53 0.70 18.71
N TYR A 247 -31.47 1.00 17.94
CA TYR A 247 -31.08 0.20 16.79
C TYR A 247 -30.73 -1.24 17.19
N PHE A 248 -29.92 -1.40 18.24
CA PHE A 248 -29.56 -2.72 18.78
C PHE A 248 -30.79 -3.52 19.20
N THR A 249 -31.71 -2.90 19.95
CA THR A 249 -32.94 -3.58 20.40
C THR A 249 -33.78 -4.05 19.21
N ALA A 250 -33.83 -3.26 18.13
CA ALA A 250 -34.53 -3.64 16.92
C ALA A 250 -33.87 -4.82 16.17
N GLN A 251 -32.54 -4.93 16.18
CA GLN A 251 -31.81 -6.01 15.50
C GLN A 251 -31.67 -7.29 16.34
N ARG A 252 -31.46 -7.17 17.66
CA ARG A 252 -31.13 -8.29 18.56
C ARG A 252 -32.28 -8.74 19.46
N GLY A 253 -33.32 -7.91 19.60
CA GLY A 253 -34.51 -8.24 20.38
C GLY A 253 -34.36 -8.11 21.90
N HIS A 254 -33.26 -7.53 22.38
CA HIS A 254 -33.01 -7.23 23.80
C HIS A 254 -32.28 -5.88 23.98
N ASP A 255 -32.31 -5.29 25.18
CA ASP A 255 -31.71 -3.98 25.43
C ASP A 255 -30.18 -4.09 25.55
N LEU A 256 -29.46 -3.36 24.69
CA LEU A 256 -28.00 -3.25 24.71
C LEU A 256 -27.47 -2.91 26.10
N LEU A 257 -28.12 -1.96 26.76
CA LEU A 257 -27.63 -1.47 28.04
C LEU A 257 -27.71 -2.54 29.12
N ASP A 258 -28.59 -3.55 29.04
CA ASP A 258 -28.62 -4.64 30.03
C ASP A 258 -27.39 -5.56 29.95
N THR A 259 -26.76 -5.67 28.79
CA THR A 259 -25.64 -6.59 28.54
C THR A 259 -24.29 -5.88 28.42
N ILE A 260 -24.28 -4.55 28.27
CA ILE A 260 -23.07 -3.77 28.00
C ILE A 260 -21.91 -4.00 28.99
N PRO A 261 -22.11 -4.25 30.31
CA PRO A 261 -20.99 -4.52 31.21
C PRO A 261 -20.16 -5.74 30.81
N TYR A 262 -20.77 -6.73 30.15
CA TYR A 262 -20.10 -7.94 29.70
C TYR A 262 -19.26 -7.76 28.42
N VAL A 263 -19.43 -6.65 27.71
CA VAL A 263 -18.52 -6.26 26.61
C VAL A 263 -17.20 -5.72 27.19
N PHE A 264 -17.28 -4.97 28.29
CA PHE A 264 -16.12 -4.37 28.96
C PHE A 264 -15.37 -5.34 29.89
N LEU A 265 -16.09 -6.20 30.60
CA LEU A 265 -15.56 -7.09 31.62
C LEU A 265 -15.88 -8.54 31.30
N ASP A 266 -15.00 -9.45 31.71
CA ASP A 266 -15.20 -10.89 31.54
C ASP A 266 -16.28 -11.42 32.49
N GLY A 267 -17.14 -12.29 31.99
CA GLY A 267 -18.24 -12.91 32.72
C GLY A 267 -18.92 -14.01 31.89
N VAL A 268 -19.97 -14.62 32.44
CA VAL A 268 -20.67 -15.74 31.77
C VAL A 268 -21.35 -15.34 30.46
N GLU A 269 -21.77 -14.08 30.33
CA GLU A 269 -22.46 -13.54 29.15
C GLU A 269 -21.51 -12.82 28.16
N SER A 270 -20.19 -12.78 28.42
CA SER A 270 -19.27 -11.94 27.64
C SER A 270 -19.17 -12.32 26.18
N ASP A 271 -19.13 -13.61 25.86
CA ASP A 271 -19.06 -14.06 24.46
C ASP A 271 -20.29 -13.59 23.68
N LYS A 272 -21.49 -13.75 24.25
CA LYS A 272 -22.77 -13.32 23.66
C LYS A 272 -22.89 -11.80 23.56
N ALA A 273 -22.56 -11.08 24.62
CA ALA A 273 -22.64 -9.63 24.65
C ALA A 273 -21.68 -9.00 23.61
N ARG A 274 -20.44 -9.48 23.52
CA ARG A 274 -19.47 -8.99 22.52
C ARG A 274 -19.88 -9.36 21.10
N HIS A 275 -20.35 -10.60 20.89
CA HIS A 275 -20.89 -11.05 19.61
C HIS A 275 -21.99 -10.11 19.10
N ASP A 276 -23.06 -9.94 19.90
CA ASP A 276 -24.23 -9.15 19.49
C ASP A 276 -23.87 -7.67 19.31
N TYR A 277 -22.97 -7.14 20.15
CA TYR A 277 -22.48 -5.77 20.05
C TYR A 277 -21.74 -5.52 18.74
N TRP A 278 -20.68 -6.29 18.45
CA TRP A 278 -19.86 -6.08 17.26
C TRP A 278 -20.59 -6.39 15.95
N GLN A 279 -21.50 -7.37 15.96
CA GLN A 279 -22.39 -7.60 14.83
C GLN A 279 -23.28 -6.36 14.56
N THR A 280 -23.84 -5.76 15.61
CA THR A 280 -24.71 -4.57 15.46
C THR A 280 -23.93 -3.35 15.01
N ILE A 281 -22.72 -3.16 15.52
CA ILE A 281 -21.80 -2.12 15.08
C ILE A 281 -21.46 -2.29 13.59
N SER A 282 -21.13 -3.52 13.16
CA SER A 282 -20.84 -3.82 11.76
C SER A 282 -22.02 -3.47 10.85
N GLU A 283 -23.23 -3.93 11.18
CA GLU A 283 -24.45 -3.64 10.42
C GLU A 283 -24.73 -2.12 10.37
N ARG A 284 -24.57 -1.42 11.49
CA ARG A 284 -24.81 0.03 11.57
C ARG A 284 -23.83 0.81 10.72
N PHE A 285 -22.54 0.48 10.78
CA PHE A 285 -21.51 1.18 10.01
C PHE A 285 -21.70 0.96 8.51
N VAL A 286 -21.97 -0.27 8.09
CA VAL A 286 -22.27 -0.60 6.68
C VAL A 286 -23.47 0.20 6.17
N GLN A 287 -24.56 0.29 6.95
CA GLN A 287 -25.77 1.03 6.56
C GLN A 287 -25.53 2.55 6.54
N ALA A 288 -24.86 3.10 7.55
CA ALA A 288 -24.66 4.54 7.66
C ALA A 288 -23.63 5.05 6.63
N TYR A 289 -22.55 4.31 6.40
CA TYR A 289 -21.41 4.77 5.60
C TYR A 289 -21.43 4.21 4.18
N SER A 290 -21.04 2.95 4.02
CA SER A 290 -20.77 2.36 2.71
C SER A 290 -22.01 2.25 1.83
N LYS A 291 -23.17 1.93 2.41
CA LYS A 291 -24.42 1.88 1.66
C LYS A 291 -24.83 3.25 1.13
N GLN A 292 -24.85 4.27 1.98
CA GLN A 292 -25.26 5.63 1.57
C GLN A 292 -24.36 6.17 0.45
N ILE A 293 -23.04 6.04 0.60
CA ILE A 293 -22.08 6.50 -0.39
C ILE A 293 -22.16 5.65 -1.67
N GLY A 294 -22.19 4.33 -1.53
CA GLY A 294 -22.24 3.40 -2.67
C GLY A 294 -23.50 3.56 -3.52
N GLU A 295 -24.66 3.67 -2.89
CA GLU A 295 -25.94 3.91 -3.59
C GLU A 295 -25.98 5.29 -4.23
N TRP A 296 -25.44 6.33 -3.58
CA TRP A 296 -25.31 7.65 -4.20
C TRP A 296 -24.41 7.58 -5.44
N CYS A 297 -23.25 6.93 -5.36
CA CYS A 297 -22.33 6.76 -6.48
C CYS A 297 -22.98 6.01 -7.64
N GLU A 298 -23.71 4.93 -7.37
CA GLU A 298 -24.44 4.16 -8.39
C GLU A 298 -25.46 5.04 -9.14
N VAL A 299 -26.24 5.86 -8.42
CA VAL A 299 -27.20 6.80 -9.03
C VAL A 299 -26.51 7.86 -9.89
N GLN A 300 -25.31 8.29 -9.52
CA GLN A 300 -24.53 9.29 -10.27
C GLN A 300 -23.64 8.71 -11.37
N ASN A 301 -23.73 7.39 -11.66
CA ASN A 301 -22.85 6.71 -12.63
C ASN A 301 -21.36 6.86 -12.28
N LEU A 302 -21.03 6.79 -10.99
CA LEU A 302 -19.68 6.92 -10.45
C LEU A 302 -19.30 5.63 -9.71
N ALA A 303 -18.07 5.13 -9.90
CA ALA A 303 -17.60 4.01 -9.10
C ALA A 303 -17.23 4.47 -7.68
N TYR A 304 -17.74 3.77 -6.68
CA TYR A 304 -17.24 3.87 -5.31
C TYR A 304 -16.05 2.92 -5.13
N THR A 305 -14.91 3.44 -4.67
CA THR A 305 -13.67 2.69 -4.39
C THR A 305 -13.05 3.14 -3.08
N GLY A 306 -12.15 2.35 -2.52
CA GLY A 306 -11.48 2.65 -1.25
C GLY A 306 -11.14 1.39 -0.46
N HIS A 307 -10.53 1.55 0.70
CA HIS A 307 -10.25 0.47 1.65
C HIS A 307 -10.60 0.90 3.08
N PHE A 308 -10.45 0.00 4.06
CA PHE A 308 -10.86 0.24 5.44
C PHE A 308 -9.68 0.13 6.40
N LEU A 309 -9.67 0.99 7.42
CA LEU A 309 -8.56 1.09 8.36
C LEU A 309 -8.24 -0.25 9.04
N TRP A 310 -6.97 -0.68 8.98
CA TRP A 310 -6.44 -1.88 9.65
C TRP A 310 -7.09 -3.21 9.23
N GLU A 311 -7.52 -3.36 7.98
CA GLU A 311 -8.19 -4.55 7.46
C GLU A 311 -7.41 -5.88 7.53
N GLY A 312 -6.09 -5.84 7.71
CA GLY A 312 -5.23 -7.03 7.82
C GLY A 312 -5.09 -7.67 9.20
N ASP A 313 -5.37 -6.94 10.28
CA ASP A 313 -5.37 -7.49 11.65
C ASP A 313 -6.81 -7.71 12.10
N MET A 314 -7.29 -8.95 12.19
CA MET A 314 -8.69 -9.22 12.51
C MET A 314 -9.16 -8.63 13.85
N GLY A 315 -8.27 -8.56 14.86
CA GLY A 315 -8.62 -8.00 16.17
C GLY A 315 -8.80 -6.48 16.11
N ILE A 316 -7.86 -5.79 15.47
CA ILE A 316 -7.94 -4.34 15.26
C ILE A 316 -9.05 -4.00 14.26
N ALA A 317 -9.23 -4.77 13.19
CA ALA A 317 -10.25 -4.58 12.16
C ALA A 317 -11.66 -4.64 12.75
N VAL A 318 -11.97 -5.59 13.64
CA VAL A 318 -13.28 -5.64 14.34
C VAL A 318 -13.49 -4.37 15.16
N ARG A 319 -12.45 -3.88 15.85
CA ARG A 319 -12.54 -2.63 16.60
C ARG A 319 -12.76 -1.41 15.71
N LYS A 320 -12.13 -1.36 14.53
CA LYS A 320 -12.19 -0.23 13.59
C LYS A 320 -13.41 -0.24 12.68
N ASN A 321 -13.99 -1.42 12.41
CA ASN A 321 -14.98 -1.61 11.35
C ASN A 321 -16.15 -2.53 11.74
N GLY A 322 -16.04 -3.31 12.82
CA GLY A 322 -16.95 -4.42 13.13
C GLY A 322 -16.69 -5.64 12.22
N SER A 323 -16.83 -5.50 10.91
CA SER A 323 -16.38 -6.46 9.89
C SER A 323 -16.08 -5.72 8.59
N VAL A 324 -15.05 -6.12 7.85
CA VAL A 324 -14.62 -5.40 6.64
C VAL A 324 -15.38 -5.87 5.39
N MET A 325 -15.54 -7.18 5.19
CA MET A 325 -16.12 -7.76 3.96
C MET A 325 -17.51 -7.22 3.58
N PRO A 326 -18.45 -6.99 4.52
CA PRO A 326 -19.77 -6.45 4.18
C PRO A 326 -19.76 -5.06 3.54
N HIS A 327 -18.69 -4.28 3.73
CA HIS A 327 -18.56 -2.97 3.10
C HIS A 327 -18.27 -3.06 1.60
N TYR A 328 -17.42 -4.01 1.18
CA TYR A 328 -16.97 -4.15 -0.20
C TYR A 328 -18.11 -4.39 -1.21
N ARG A 329 -19.27 -4.90 -0.79
CA ARG A 329 -20.42 -5.10 -1.71
C ARG A 329 -20.90 -3.79 -2.34
N TYR A 330 -20.75 -2.67 -1.63
CA TYR A 330 -21.18 -1.34 -2.08
C TYR A 330 -20.11 -0.63 -2.92
N GLN A 331 -18.87 -1.11 -2.87
CA GLN A 331 -17.81 -0.62 -3.74
C GLN A 331 -17.90 -1.27 -5.11
N HIS A 332 -17.82 -0.44 -6.15
CA HIS A 332 -17.87 -0.86 -7.55
C HIS A 332 -16.49 -1.31 -8.04
N VAL A 333 -15.44 -0.72 -7.45
CA VAL A 333 -14.05 -1.15 -7.56
C VAL A 333 -13.54 -1.28 -6.12
N PRO A 334 -13.74 -2.41 -5.43
CA PRO A 334 -13.29 -2.54 -4.06
C PRO A 334 -11.76 -2.48 -3.97
N GLY A 335 -11.26 -1.90 -2.89
CA GLY A 335 -9.83 -1.65 -2.68
C GLY A 335 -9.27 -2.41 -1.48
N VAL A 336 -7.95 -2.53 -1.44
CA VAL A 336 -7.18 -2.93 -0.25
C VAL A 336 -5.99 -1.99 -0.03
N ASP A 337 -5.44 -2.00 1.18
CA ASP A 337 -4.17 -1.36 1.51
C ASP A 337 -3.07 -2.39 1.83
N VAL A 338 -2.03 -2.44 1.01
CA VAL A 338 -0.86 -3.28 1.23
C VAL A 338 0.43 -2.52 0.94
N LEU A 339 0.92 -1.83 1.97
CA LEU A 339 2.16 -1.04 1.96
C LEU A 339 3.42 -1.91 2.10
N THR A 340 4.56 -1.27 1.87
CA THR A 340 5.92 -1.85 1.97
C THR A 340 6.21 -2.99 1.00
N VAL A 341 7.46 -3.48 1.02
CA VAL A 341 7.91 -4.59 0.17
C VAL A 341 7.61 -5.93 0.86
N GLN A 342 6.37 -6.43 0.76
CA GLN A 342 5.93 -7.66 1.41
C GLN A 342 4.89 -8.49 0.63
N THR A 343 4.82 -9.79 0.94
CA THR A 343 3.83 -10.75 0.41
C THR A 343 3.19 -11.61 1.52
N GLY A 344 3.20 -11.08 2.75
CA GLY A 344 2.79 -11.78 3.96
C GLY A 344 1.29 -11.71 4.26
N GLU A 345 0.59 -10.76 3.65
CA GLU A 345 -0.78 -10.36 4.02
C GLU A 345 -1.84 -10.92 3.05
N THR A 346 -1.99 -12.24 3.05
CA THR A 346 -2.90 -12.93 2.13
C THR A 346 -4.37 -12.70 2.47
N LEU A 347 -4.69 -12.63 3.77
CA LEU A 347 -6.07 -12.53 4.23
C LEU A 347 -6.75 -11.24 3.76
N THR A 348 -6.10 -10.09 3.83
CA THR A 348 -6.60 -8.78 3.36
C THR A 348 -7.04 -8.85 1.90
N ILE A 349 -6.15 -9.33 1.02
CA ILE A 349 -6.46 -9.44 -0.42
C ILE A 349 -7.58 -10.44 -0.66
N LYS A 350 -7.57 -11.59 0.03
CA LYS A 350 -8.63 -12.59 -0.13
C LYS A 350 -9.98 -12.08 0.38
N GLN A 351 -10.04 -11.28 1.44
CA GLN A 351 -11.31 -10.67 1.90
C GLN A 351 -11.94 -9.83 0.78
N CYS A 352 -11.18 -8.92 0.19
CA CYS A 352 -11.66 -8.03 -0.86
C CYS A 352 -11.96 -8.76 -2.17
N THR A 353 -11.03 -9.58 -2.67
CA THR A 353 -11.19 -10.29 -3.96
C THR A 353 -12.30 -11.35 -3.93
N SER A 354 -12.65 -11.87 -2.75
CA SER A 354 -13.79 -12.78 -2.60
C SER A 354 -15.12 -12.06 -2.83
N VAL A 355 -15.29 -10.89 -2.21
CA VAL A 355 -16.50 -10.09 -2.42
C VAL A 355 -16.55 -9.58 -3.86
N ALA A 356 -15.41 -9.17 -4.43
CA ALA A 356 -15.32 -8.77 -5.83
C ALA A 356 -15.80 -9.88 -6.77
N HIS A 357 -15.33 -11.12 -6.58
CA HIS A 357 -15.77 -12.27 -7.38
C HIS A 357 -17.26 -12.58 -7.18
N GLN A 358 -17.73 -12.61 -5.93
CA GLN A 358 -19.13 -12.89 -5.58
C GLN A 358 -20.11 -11.88 -6.19
N PHE A 359 -19.73 -10.61 -6.29
CA PHE A 359 -20.55 -9.52 -6.81
C PHE A 359 -20.23 -9.14 -8.26
N GLY A 360 -19.35 -9.88 -8.94
CA GLY A 360 -19.01 -9.64 -10.34
C GLY A 360 -18.31 -8.30 -10.59
N ARG A 361 -17.49 -7.84 -9.64
CA ARG A 361 -16.65 -6.65 -9.81
C ARG A 361 -15.48 -6.99 -10.73
N GLU A 362 -15.31 -6.19 -11.78
CA GLU A 362 -14.24 -6.42 -12.75
C GLU A 362 -12.86 -6.08 -12.18
N PHE A 363 -12.80 -4.99 -11.41
CA PHE A 363 -11.56 -4.47 -10.84
C PHE A 363 -11.56 -4.55 -9.32
N VAL A 364 -10.40 -4.94 -8.81
CA VAL A 364 -9.96 -4.78 -7.42
C VAL A 364 -8.71 -3.92 -7.42
N LEU A 365 -8.73 -2.85 -6.63
CA LEU A 365 -7.63 -1.91 -6.47
C LEU A 365 -6.77 -2.30 -5.26
N SER A 366 -5.47 -1.99 -5.31
CA SER A 366 -4.62 -1.96 -4.11
C SER A 366 -3.90 -0.63 -4.02
N GLU A 367 -4.04 0.07 -2.89
CA GLU A 367 -3.01 0.97 -2.42
C GLU A 367 -1.76 0.14 -2.12
N THR A 368 -0.61 0.55 -2.64
CA THR A 368 0.61 -0.24 -2.47
C THR A 368 1.89 0.58 -2.63
N TYR A 369 3.01 0.00 -2.18
CA TYR A 369 4.39 0.50 -2.25
C TYR A 369 4.76 1.68 -1.34
N GLY A 370 3.80 2.35 -0.73
CA GLY A 370 4.07 3.37 0.28
C GLY A 370 4.97 2.85 1.39
N CYS A 371 5.70 3.75 2.02
CA CYS A 371 6.63 3.46 3.11
C CYS A 371 7.86 2.60 2.74
N SER A 372 8.05 2.22 1.48
CA SER A 372 9.16 1.33 1.07
C SER A 372 10.54 2.00 1.03
N GLY A 373 10.59 3.34 1.11
CA GLY A 373 11.83 4.11 0.97
C GLY A 373 12.16 4.47 -0.49
N TRP A 374 13.09 5.40 -0.67
CA TRP A 374 13.48 5.94 -1.98
C TRP A 374 14.21 4.92 -2.88
N GLU A 375 14.81 3.88 -2.29
CA GLU A 375 15.60 2.84 -2.95
C GLU A 375 14.76 1.74 -3.62
N MET A 376 13.44 1.80 -3.54
CA MET A 376 12.56 0.76 -4.06
C MET A 376 12.82 0.45 -5.54
N THR A 377 12.96 -0.84 -5.84
CA THR A 377 13.32 -1.33 -7.18
C THR A 377 12.12 -1.72 -8.03
N PHE A 378 12.30 -1.83 -9.35
CA PHE A 378 11.27 -2.38 -10.23
C PHE A 378 10.99 -3.87 -9.95
N GLU A 379 12.00 -4.63 -9.50
CA GLU A 379 11.81 -6.02 -9.06
C GLU A 379 10.89 -6.11 -7.84
N GLU A 380 11.02 -5.20 -6.87
CA GLU A 380 10.16 -5.17 -5.69
C GLU A 380 8.72 -4.81 -6.03
N GLN A 381 8.54 -3.83 -6.92
CA GLN A 381 7.21 -3.53 -7.47
C GLN A 381 6.59 -4.75 -8.15
N LYS A 382 7.38 -5.48 -8.95
CA LYS A 382 6.95 -6.70 -9.63
C LYS A 382 6.61 -7.81 -8.65
N TRP A 383 7.47 -8.08 -7.67
CA TRP A 383 7.30 -9.18 -6.70
C TRP A 383 6.01 -9.01 -5.89
N VAL A 384 5.81 -7.81 -5.32
CA VAL A 384 4.60 -7.50 -4.56
C VAL A 384 3.38 -7.48 -5.47
N GLY A 385 3.46 -6.83 -6.64
CA GLY A 385 2.33 -6.73 -7.56
C GLY A 385 1.90 -8.08 -8.14
N ASP A 386 2.83 -8.94 -8.57
CA ASP A 386 2.50 -10.26 -9.11
C ASP A 386 1.80 -11.14 -8.08
N TRP A 387 2.27 -11.12 -6.83
CA TRP A 387 1.62 -11.80 -5.72
C TRP A 387 0.17 -11.32 -5.56
N GLN A 388 -0.06 -10.00 -5.54
CA GLN A 388 -1.41 -9.44 -5.43
C GLN A 388 -2.29 -9.81 -6.64
N TYR A 389 -1.77 -9.74 -7.87
CA TYR A 389 -2.52 -10.08 -9.09
C TYR A 389 -2.87 -11.56 -9.16
N ALA A 390 -1.99 -12.46 -8.69
CA ALA A 390 -2.30 -13.88 -8.57
C ALA A 390 -3.45 -14.13 -7.58
N LEU A 391 -3.59 -13.30 -6.55
CA LEU A 391 -4.69 -13.37 -5.57
C LEU A 391 -5.98 -12.67 -6.04
N GLY A 392 -5.93 -11.88 -7.11
CA GLY A 392 -7.08 -11.27 -7.77
C GLY A 392 -7.13 -9.73 -7.78
N VAL A 393 -6.09 -9.04 -7.32
CA VAL A 393 -5.92 -7.60 -7.58
C VAL A 393 -5.73 -7.36 -9.07
N SER A 394 -6.15 -6.20 -9.57
CA SER A 394 -6.19 -5.91 -11.02
C SER A 394 -5.94 -4.44 -11.37
N LEU A 395 -5.83 -3.56 -10.38
CA LEU A 395 -5.51 -2.15 -10.53
C LEU A 395 -4.55 -1.74 -9.41
N ARG A 396 -3.44 -1.10 -9.76
CA ARG A 396 -2.48 -0.58 -8.77
C ARG A 396 -2.74 0.90 -8.52
N CYS A 397 -2.81 1.27 -7.26
CA CYS A 397 -2.72 2.63 -6.76
C CYS A 397 -1.40 2.78 -6.01
N GLN A 398 -0.38 3.34 -6.69
CA GLN A 398 0.91 3.54 -6.06
C GLN A 398 0.83 4.69 -5.05
N HIS A 399 1.20 4.41 -3.81
CA HIS A 399 1.42 5.40 -2.76
C HIS A 399 2.91 5.77 -2.77
N LEU A 400 3.30 6.95 -3.24
CA LEU A 400 2.48 8.06 -3.73
C LEU A 400 3.19 8.80 -4.88
N ALA A 401 2.50 9.65 -5.62
CA ALA A 401 3.07 10.59 -6.58
C ALA A 401 3.01 12.00 -5.99
N LEU A 402 4.14 12.58 -5.59
CA LEU A 402 4.19 13.91 -4.98
C LEU A 402 4.07 15.02 -6.04
N TYR A 403 3.21 16.02 -5.83
CA TYR A 403 3.16 17.23 -6.67
C TYR A 403 4.48 18.02 -6.58
N THR A 404 5.04 18.13 -5.37
CA THR A 404 6.39 18.64 -5.11
C THR A 404 7.04 17.94 -3.91
N LEU A 405 8.37 17.93 -3.89
CA LEU A 405 9.23 17.53 -2.78
C LEU A 405 9.53 18.67 -1.78
N ARG A 406 8.89 19.84 -1.86
CA ARG A 406 9.14 20.99 -0.96
C ARG A 406 9.01 20.63 0.53
N GLY A 407 9.91 21.13 1.38
CA GLY A 407 9.76 21.04 2.82
C GLY A 407 9.68 19.59 3.33
N CYS A 408 8.82 19.35 4.32
CA CYS A 408 8.61 18.02 4.89
C CYS A 408 7.97 17.01 3.94
N ARG A 409 7.44 17.45 2.79
CA ARG A 409 6.68 16.60 1.85
C ARG A 409 7.49 15.46 1.27
N LYS A 410 8.79 15.66 1.04
CA LYS A 410 9.72 14.59 0.60
C LYS A 410 9.97 13.51 1.65
N ARG A 411 9.43 13.69 2.86
CA ARG A 411 9.51 12.75 3.99
C ARG A 411 8.18 12.02 4.20
N ASP A 412 7.13 12.40 3.46
CA ASP A 412 5.81 11.74 3.50
C ASP A 412 5.89 10.40 2.76
N TYR A 413 6.09 9.33 3.53
CA TYR A 413 6.01 7.92 3.11
C TYR A 413 6.64 7.55 1.76
N PRO A 414 7.93 7.89 1.49
CA PRO A 414 8.57 7.58 0.20
C PRO A 414 8.51 6.08 -0.13
N PRO A 415 8.54 5.68 -1.43
CA PRO A 415 9.02 6.45 -2.61
C PRO A 415 7.96 7.36 -3.26
N SER A 416 8.42 8.14 -4.26
CA SER A 416 7.54 8.93 -5.15
C SER A 416 7.52 8.40 -6.58
N PHE A 417 6.32 8.23 -7.16
CA PHE A 417 6.06 7.75 -8.53
C PHE A 417 5.74 8.91 -9.48
N ASN A 418 6.66 9.86 -9.60
CA ASN A 418 6.50 11.07 -10.45
C ASN A 418 7.86 11.56 -10.97
N TYR A 419 7.90 12.67 -11.71
CA TYR A 419 9.11 13.28 -12.29
C TYR A 419 10.26 13.56 -11.31
N ASN A 420 9.97 13.55 -10.01
CA ASN A 420 10.92 13.82 -8.93
C ASN A 420 11.71 12.59 -8.47
N THR A 421 11.71 11.50 -9.25
CA THR A 421 12.67 10.40 -9.13
C THR A 421 13.44 10.19 -10.44
N THR A 422 14.71 9.78 -10.34
CA THR A 422 15.61 9.59 -11.48
C THR A 422 15.27 8.37 -12.32
N SER A 423 14.49 7.42 -11.78
CA SER A 423 13.98 6.24 -12.49
C SER A 423 12.72 6.50 -13.33
N TRP A 424 12.08 7.67 -13.19
CA TRP A 424 10.77 7.97 -13.78
C TRP A 424 10.72 7.81 -15.30
N LYS A 425 11.79 8.19 -15.99
CA LYS A 425 11.94 8.02 -17.45
C LYS A 425 11.75 6.57 -17.94
N TYR A 426 11.91 5.58 -17.06
CA TYR A 426 11.75 4.15 -17.36
C TYR A 426 10.50 3.53 -16.72
N ASN A 427 9.63 4.32 -16.08
CA ASN A 427 8.42 3.84 -15.41
C ASN A 427 7.50 3.03 -16.36
N GLY A 428 7.48 3.38 -17.64
CA GLY A 428 6.71 2.67 -18.67
C GLY A 428 7.01 1.16 -18.75
N VAL A 429 8.20 0.70 -18.34
CA VAL A 429 8.53 -0.74 -18.30
C VAL A 429 7.63 -1.50 -17.32
N VAL A 430 7.43 -0.95 -16.12
CA VAL A 430 6.59 -1.57 -15.10
C VAL A 430 5.11 -1.41 -15.44
N GLU A 431 4.70 -0.25 -15.96
CA GLU A 431 3.30 -0.02 -16.34
C GLU A 431 2.86 -0.85 -17.54
N ASP A 432 3.69 -1.03 -18.56
CA ASP A 432 3.38 -1.91 -19.69
C ASP A 432 3.24 -3.36 -19.24
N TYR A 433 4.13 -3.81 -18.36
CA TYR A 433 4.07 -5.13 -17.76
C TYR A 433 2.75 -5.34 -17.02
N PHE A 434 2.41 -4.48 -16.07
CA PHE A 434 1.19 -4.66 -15.27
C PHE A 434 -0.09 -4.41 -16.07
N ALA A 435 -0.06 -3.57 -17.10
CA ALA A 435 -1.22 -3.38 -17.97
C ALA A 435 -1.52 -4.62 -18.82
N ARG A 436 -0.48 -5.37 -19.23
CA ARG A 436 -0.63 -6.67 -19.89
C ARG A 436 -1.11 -7.75 -18.95
N VAL A 437 -0.58 -7.80 -17.72
CA VAL A 437 -1.07 -8.72 -16.66
C VAL A 437 -2.53 -8.41 -16.38
N GLY A 438 -2.88 -7.17 -16.04
CA GLY A 438 -4.25 -6.72 -15.74
C GLY A 438 -5.24 -6.92 -16.88
N LEU A 439 -4.81 -6.71 -18.13
CA LEU A 439 -5.63 -7.04 -19.30
C LEU A 439 -6.07 -8.50 -19.28
N LEU A 440 -5.14 -9.45 -19.09
CA LEU A 440 -5.45 -10.88 -19.12
C LEU A 440 -6.12 -11.38 -17.84
N THR A 441 -5.70 -10.89 -16.67
CA THR A 441 -6.23 -11.29 -15.37
C THR A 441 -7.59 -10.66 -15.04
N THR A 442 -8.20 -9.91 -15.97
CA THR A 442 -9.59 -9.41 -15.84
C THR A 442 -10.55 -10.05 -16.84
N GLN A 443 -10.07 -10.84 -17.81
CA GLN A 443 -10.94 -11.45 -18.83
C GLN A 443 -11.84 -12.55 -18.26
N GLY A 444 -13.10 -12.59 -18.69
CA GLY A 444 -14.03 -13.66 -18.29
C GLY A 444 -14.20 -13.73 -16.77
N ARG A 445 -14.29 -14.95 -16.21
CA ARG A 445 -14.48 -15.17 -14.76
C ARG A 445 -13.29 -15.89 -14.14
N ALA A 446 -12.98 -15.56 -12.88
CA ALA A 446 -12.07 -16.35 -12.07
C ALA A 446 -12.65 -17.76 -11.78
N VAL A 447 -11.77 -18.71 -11.46
CA VAL A 447 -12.16 -20.09 -11.11
C VAL A 447 -11.73 -20.38 -9.68
N ARG A 448 -12.71 -20.50 -8.79
CA ARG A 448 -12.53 -20.81 -7.37
C ARG A 448 -13.65 -21.75 -6.94
N ASP A 449 -13.34 -23.04 -6.84
CA ASP A 449 -14.33 -24.08 -6.51
C ASP A 449 -14.50 -24.25 -4.97
N VAL A 450 -13.64 -23.62 -4.16
CA VAL A 450 -13.57 -23.76 -2.70
C VAL A 450 -14.05 -22.48 -2.01
N LEU A 451 -14.92 -22.60 -1.01
CA LEU A 451 -15.29 -21.52 -0.09
C LEU A 451 -14.70 -21.79 1.29
N VAL A 452 -13.85 -20.91 1.80
CA VAL A 452 -13.39 -20.94 3.19
C VAL A 452 -14.27 -20.00 4.02
N LEU A 453 -14.92 -20.49 5.06
CA LEU A 453 -15.75 -19.62 5.89
C LEU A 453 -14.88 -18.59 6.63
N HIS A 454 -15.25 -17.31 6.60
CA HIS A 454 -14.51 -16.27 7.32
C HIS A 454 -14.95 -16.20 8.79
N PRO A 455 -14.07 -16.45 9.78
CA PRO A 455 -14.48 -16.69 11.16
C PRO A 455 -14.72 -15.41 11.97
N VAL A 456 -15.19 -14.32 11.36
CA VAL A 456 -15.36 -13.01 12.05
C VAL A 456 -16.34 -13.09 13.22
N ALA A 457 -17.37 -13.92 13.16
CA ALA A 457 -18.30 -14.14 14.28
C ALA A 457 -17.61 -14.69 15.53
N THR A 458 -16.55 -15.49 15.34
CA THR A 458 -15.69 -15.93 16.44
C THR A 458 -14.84 -14.78 16.98
N VAL A 459 -14.30 -13.93 16.11
CA VAL A 459 -13.49 -12.77 16.53
C VAL A 459 -14.34 -11.76 17.32
N TRP A 460 -15.61 -11.57 16.97
CA TRP A 460 -16.51 -10.73 17.75
C TRP A 460 -16.62 -11.15 19.22
N THR A 461 -16.53 -12.44 19.56
CA THR A 461 -16.57 -12.87 20.97
C THR A 461 -15.27 -12.54 21.72
N MET A 462 -14.18 -12.31 20.99
CA MET A 462 -12.82 -12.16 21.51
C MET A 462 -12.41 -10.71 21.75
N VAL A 463 -13.12 -9.73 21.17
CA VAL A 463 -12.74 -8.32 21.21
C VAL A 463 -13.47 -7.57 22.35
N PRO A 464 -12.77 -7.18 23.43
CA PRO A 464 -13.34 -6.41 24.53
C PRO A 464 -13.28 -4.89 24.27
N ALA A 465 -13.70 -4.09 25.25
CA ALA A 465 -13.45 -2.65 25.28
C ALA A 465 -11.95 -2.28 25.43
N VAL A 466 -11.57 -1.11 24.91
CA VAL A 466 -10.18 -0.61 24.84
C VAL A 466 -9.72 -0.08 26.19
N VAL A 467 -8.57 -0.51 26.74
CA VAL A 467 -8.08 -0.05 28.05
C VAL A 467 -6.85 0.87 27.91
N GLY A 468 -7.07 2.18 27.99
CA GLY A 468 -6.05 3.21 28.23
C GLY A 468 -4.89 3.32 27.22
N PRO A 469 -4.03 4.36 27.34
CA PRO A 469 -2.92 4.60 26.41
C PRO A 469 -1.76 3.61 26.55
N GLU A 470 -1.51 3.02 27.73
CA GLU A 470 -0.37 2.12 27.98
C GLU A 470 -0.62 0.66 27.54
N ARG A 471 -1.86 0.29 27.18
CA ARG A 471 -2.25 -1.10 26.84
C ARG A 471 -3.16 -1.19 25.61
N ARG A 472 -3.02 -0.26 24.66
CA ARG A 472 -3.96 -0.07 23.53
C ARG A 472 -4.36 -1.36 22.80
N ASP A 473 -3.48 -2.36 22.73
CA ASP A 473 -3.72 -3.58 21.95
C ASP A 473 -3.58 -4.89 22.75
N ALA A 474 -3.23 -4.85 24.03
CA ALA A 474 -2.99 -6.08 24.82
C ALA A 474 -4.25 -6.95 24.95
N GLY A 475 -5.44 -6.33 25.02
CA GLY A 475 -6.73 -7.03 25.01
C GLY A 475 -7.14 -7.56 23.64
N LEU A 476 -6.57 -7.02 22.55
CA LEU A 476 -6.83 -7.45 21.17
C LEU A 476 -5.92 -8.59 20.73
N LEU A 477 -4.75 -8.73 21.37
CA LEU A 477 -3.73 -9.73 21.02
C LEU A 477 -4.29 -11.15 20.77
N PRO A 478 -5.21 -11.72 21.58
CA PRO A 478 -5.77 -13.03 21.29
C PRO A 478 -6.51 -13.09 19.94
N ALA A 479 -7.26 -12.03 19.59
CA ALA A 479 -7.98 -11.91 18.33
C ALA A 479 -7.02 -11.71 17.16
N SER A 480 -5.99 -10.88 17.33
CA SER A 480 -4.93 -10.66 16.34
C SER A 480 -4.15 -11.94 16.03
N LEU A 481 -3.73 -12.70 17.05
CA LEU A 481 -3.05 -13.99 16.90
C LEU A 481 -3.94 -15.05 16.23
N PHE A 482 -5.25 -15.02 16.50
CA PHE A 482 -6.20 -15.83 15.76
C PHE A 482 -6.25 -15.41 14.29
N GLY A 483 -6.28 -14.11 13.99
CA GLY A 483 -6.17 -13.59 12.62
C GLY A 483 -4.90 -14.03 11.90
N GLU A 484 -3.75 -14.00 12.55
CA GLU A 484 -2.48 -14.53 12.01
C GLU A 484 -2.59 -16.03 11.68
N THR A 485 -3.26 -16.81 12.54
CA THR A 485 -3.51 -18.23 12.31
C THR A 485 -4.36 -18.45 11.05
N ILE A 486 -5.40 -17.63 10.87
CA ILE A 486 -6.27 -17.68 9.68
C ILE A 486 -5.52 -17.22 8.42
N ASN A 487 -4.67 -16.19 8.50
CA ASN A 487 -3.81 -15.77 7.40
C ASN A 487 -2.82 -16.88 6.99
N GLN A 488 -2.23 -17.59 7.96
CA GLN A 488 -1.36 -18.74 7.68
C GLN A 488 -2.15 -19.93 7.10
N PHE A 489 -3.38 -20.14 7.55
CA PHE A 489 -4.26 -21.16 6.98
C PHE A 489 -4.61 -20.82 5.53
N ALA A 490 -4.93 -19.57 5.20
CA ALA A 490 -5.16 -19.11 3.83
C ALA A 490 -3.96 -19.43 2.91
N LYS A 491 -2.73 -19.15 3.36
CA LYS A 491 -1.50 -19.53 2.63
C LYS A 491 -1.38 -21.05 2.44
N THR A 492 -1.76 -21.82 3.46
CA THR A 492 -1.73 -23.29 3.41
C THR A 492 -2.76 -23.83 2.42
N VAL A 493 -3.93 -23.21 2.27
CA VAL A 493 -4.90 -23.57 1.22
C VAL A 493 -4.29 -23.30 -0.16
N LEU A 494 -3.73 -22.11 -0.38
CA LEU A 494 -3.14 -21.73 -1.68
C LEU A 494 -1.96 -22.62 -2.08
N SER A 495 -1.14 -23.06 -1.13
CA SER A 495 0.01 -23.93 -1.41
C SER A 495 -0.39 -25.34 -1.89
N THR A 496 -1.66 -25.72 -1.75
CA THR A 496 -2.20 -26.97 -2.33
C THR A 496 -2.58 -26.82 -3.80
N HIS A 497 -2.53 -25.60 -4.34
CA HIS A 497 -3.00 -25.21 -5.68
C HIS A 497 -4.51 -25.35 -5.90
N TYR A 498 -5.31 -25.24 -4.83
CA TYR A 498 -6.74 -24.95 -4.91
C TYR A 498 -6.98 -23.48 -4.49
N ASP A 499 -7.34 -22.61 -5.45
CA ASP A 499 -7.76 -21.24 -5.13
C ASP A 499 -9.17 -21.25 -4.51
N PHE A 500 -9.43 -20.27 -3.65
CA PHE A 500 -10.63 -20.22 -2.81
C PHE A 500 -11.19 -18.81 -2.70
N ASP A 501 -12.45 -18.66 -2.30
CA ASP A 501 -12.98 -17.40 -1.78
C ASP A 501 -13.34 -17.53 -0.30
N LEU A 502 -13.39 -16.40 0.39
CA LEU A 502 -13.90 -16.28 1.74
C LEU A 502 -15.42 -16.10 1.74
N GLY A 503 -16.10 -16.81 2.64
CA GLY A 503 -17.52 -16.65 2.91
C GLY A 503 -17.77 -15.86 4.19
N ASP A 504 -18.12 -14.58 4.06
CA ASP A 504 -18.60 -13.78 5.20
C ASP A 504 -20.06 -14.14 5.52
N GLU A 505 -20.34 -14.42 6.79
CA GLU A 505 -21.65 -14.93 7.20
C GLU A 505 -22.79 -13.91 7.05
N GLN A 506 -22.51 -12.60 7.15
CA GLN A 506 -23.52 -11.55 6.93
C GLN A 506 -23.90 -11.48 5.45
N LEU A 507 -22.90 -11.49 4.55
CA LEU A 507 -23.14 -11.55 3.11
C LEU A 507 -23.85 -12.86 2.71
N MET A 508 -23.42 -13.98 3.29
CA MET A 508 -23.99 -15.27 2.98
C MET A 508 -25.46 -15.37 3.38
N ALA A 509 -25.85 -14.77 4.51
CA ALA A 509 -27.22 -14.76 4.99
C ALA A 509 -28.19 -14.09 4.00
N GLU A 510 -27.77 -13.03 3.32
CA GLU A 510 -28.61 -12.27 2.38
C GLU A 510 -28.52 -12.82 0.94
N PHE A 511 -27.34 -13.26 0.51
CA PHE A 511 -27.06 -13.51 -0.91
C PHE A 511 -26.81 -14.97 -1.29
N SER A 512 -26.85 -15.90 -0.33
CA SER A 512 -26.56 -17.30 -0.65
C SER A 512 -27.78 -18.14 -1.00
N ARG A 513 -27.55 -19.11 -1.89
CA ARG A 513 -28.51 -20.16 -2.23
C ARG A 513 -27.79 -21.48 -2.49
N VAL A 514 -28.53 -22.57 -2.40
CA VAL A 514 -28.08 -23.90 -2.83
C VAL A 514 -28.85 -24.27 -4.09
N ASP A 515 -28.13 -24.64 -5.15
CA ASP A 515 -28.70 -25.13 -6.41
C ASP A 515 -27.94 -26.39 -6.84
N GLY A 516 -28.62 -27.54 -6.79
CA GLY A 516 -27.95 -28.84 -6.84
C GLY A 516 -26.87 -28.99 -5.74
N GLU A 517 -25.75 -29.61 -6.08
CA GLU A 517 -24.58 -29.78 -5.20
C GLU A 517 -23.69 -28.52 -5.11
N THR A 518 -24.20 -27.34 -5.48
CA THR A 518 -23.43 -26.09 -5.51
C THR A 518 -24.01 -25.07 -4.54
N LEU A 519 -23.17 -24.52 -3.67
CA LEU A 519 -23.49 -23.33 -2.90
C LEU A 519 -23.09 -22.11 -3.73
N TRP A 520 -24.02 -21.18 -3.91
CA TRP A 520 -23.76 -19.90 -4.57
C TRP A 520 -23.78 -18.79 -3.54
N VAL A 521 -22.75 -17.94 -3.53
CA VAL A 521 -22.80 -16.63 -2.86
C VAL A 521 -22.94 -15.59 -3.96
N ASN A 522 -24.14 -14.99 -4.06
CA ASN A 522 -24.54 -14.14 -5.17
C ASN A 522 -24.24 -14.77 -6.54
N GLN A 523 -23.19 -14.34 -7.24
CA GLN A 523 -22.82 -14.83 -8.57
C GLN A 523 -21.76 -15.94 -8.57
N ALA A 524 -21.06 -16.17 -7.46
CA ALA A 524 -19.94 -17.12 -7.39
C ALA A 524 -20.37 -18.52 -6.90
N PRO A 525 -20.02 -19.60 -7.63
CA PRO A 525 -20.34 -20.98 -7.26
C PRO A 525 -19.21 -21.68 -6.49
N TYR A 526 -19.58 -22.52 -5.52
CA TYR A 526 -18.65 -23.30 -4.71
C TYR A 526 -19.12 -24.75 -4.55
N LYS A 527 -18.18 -25.68 -4.64
CA LYS A 527 -18.42 -27.12 -4.57
C LYS A 527 -18.00 -27.74 -3.23
N VAL A 528 -17.06 -27.09 -2.54
CA VAL A 528 -16.55 -27.53 -1.24
C VAL A 528 -16.50 -26.34 -0.30
N ILE A 529 -16.93 -26.54 0.93
CA ILE A 529 -16.84 -25.54 1.99
C ILE A 529 -15.81 -26.00 3.02
N ILE A 530 -14.92 -25.11 3.44
CA ILE A 530 -13.95 -25.33 4.50
C ILE A 530 -14.34 -24.53 5.73
N LEU A 531 -14.45 -25.20 6.88
CA LEU A 531 -14.51 -24.54 8.19
C LEU A 531 -13.07 -24.43 8.72
N PRO A 532 -12.49 -23.22 8.81
CA PRO A 532 -11.10 -23.06 9.20
C PRO A 532 -10.89 -23.41 10.69
N PRO A 533 -9.65 -23.75 11.08
CA PRO A 533 -9.34 -24.16 12.44
C PRO A 533 -9.65 -23.07 13.45
N GLY A 534 -10.15 -23.46 14.62
CA GLY A 534 -10.39 -22.56 15.75
C GLY A 534 -11.65 -21.70 15.61
N THR A 535 -12.46 -21.89 14.56
CA THR A 535 -13.81 -21.33 14.48
C THR A 535 -14.64 -21.83 15.66
N LYS A 536 -15.18 -20.93 16.49
CA LYS A 536 -15.95 -21.30 17.70
C LYS A 536 -17.45 -21.24 17.50
N THR A 537 -17.92 -20.21 16.79
CA THR A 537 -19.35 -19.93 16.58
C THR A 537 -19.65 -19.65 15.12
N LEU A 538 -20.88 -19.94 14.70
CA LEU A 538 -21.46 -19.62 13.39
C LEU A 538 -22.78 -18.85 13.58
N LEU A 539 -23.23 -18.11 12.58
CA LEU A 539 -24.58 -17.55 12.54
C LEU A 539 -25.61 -18.66 12.28
N SER A 540 -26.82 -18.50 12.82
CA SER A 540 -27.90 -19.48 12.64
C SER A 540 -28.28 -19.63 11.16
N SER A 541 -28.23 -18.53 10.39
CA SER A 541 -28.42 -18.51 8.94
C SER A 541 -27.40 -19.37 8.19
N THR A 542 -26.12 -19.30 8.59
CA THR A 542 -25.03 -20.11 8.03
C THR A 542 -25.26 -21.59 8.31
N VAL A 543 -25.60 -21.97 9.54
CA VAL A 543 -25.88 -23.37 9.88
C VAL A 543 -27.04 -23.91 9.03
N ASN A 544 -28.14 -23.17 8.90
CA ASN A 544 -29.26 -23.55 8.03
C ASN A 544 -28.85 -23.71 6.56
N LEU A 545 -27.91 -22.88 6.08
CA LEU A 545 -27.38 -22.96 4.72
C LEU A 545 -26.51 -24.21 4.53
N LEU A 546 -25.60 -24.49 5.47
CA LEU A 546 -24.72 -25.67 5.44
C LEU A 546 -25.52 -26.97 5.53
N GLU A 547 -26.56 -27.01 6.36
CA GLU A 547 -27.48 -28.14 6.46
C GLU A 547 -28.15 -28.44 5.11
N ARG A 548 -28.68 -27.42 4.43
CA ARG A 548 -29.28 -27.55 3.09
C ARG A 548 -28.27 -27.96 2.03
N PHE A 549 -27.05 -27.46 2.11
CA PHE A 549 -25.98 -27.79 1.17
C PHE A 549 -25.59 -29.28 1.27
N LEU A 550 -25.45 -29.79 2.50
CA LEU A 550 -25.21 -31.22 2.74
C LEU A 550 -26.39 -32.09 2.30
N ASP A 551 -27.63 -31.64 2.54
CA ASP A 551 -28.84 -32.34 2.06
C ASP A 551 -28.90 -32.46 0.53
N ALA A 552 -28.29 -31.51 -0.17
CA ALA A 552 -28.18 -31.53 -1.62
C ALA A 552 -26.98 -32.33 -2.15
N GLY A 553 -26.14 -32.93 -1.28
CA GLY A 553 -24.97 -33.73 -1.63
C GLY A 553 -23.63 -32.98 -1.58
N GLY A 554 -23.63 -31.72 -1.15
CA GLY A 554 -22.42 -30.91 -1.00
C GLY A 554 -21.41 -31.48 -0.01
N GLN A 555 -20.15 -31.04 -0.10
CA GLN A 555 -19.04 -31.50 0.74
C GLN A 555 -18.51 -30.40 1.65
N ILE A 556 -18.29 -30.72 2.92
CA ILE A 556 -17.68 -29.82 3.91
C ILE A 556 -16.41 -30.47 4.47
N ILE A 557 -15.33 -29.70 4.54
CA ILE A 557 -14.10 -30.07 5.24
C ILE A 557 -13.99 -29.20 6.48
N ALA A 558 -13.97 -29.81 7.66
CA ALA A 558 -13.84 -29.09 8.94
C ALA A 558 -12.47 -29.36 9.56
N ILE A 559 -11.73 -28.32 9.90
CA ILE A 559 -10.42 -28.45 10.55
C ILE A 559 -10.58 -28.24 12.05
N GLU A 560 -10.04 -29.16 12.86
CA GLU A 560 -10.05 -29.02 14.31
C GLU A 560 -9.15 -27.86 14.78
N PRO A 561 -9.50 -27.17 15.88
CA PRO A 561 -10.76 -27.27 16.62
C PRO A 561 -11.97 -26.74 15.82
N THR A 562 -13.07 -27.50 15.82
CA THR A 562 -14.31 -27.18 15.09
C THR A 562 -15.28 -26.33 15.93
N PRO A 563 -16.26 -25.64 15.30
CA PRO A 563 -17.25 -24.87 16.04
C PRO A 563 -18.05 -25.73 17.03
N THR A 564 -18.56 -25.08 18.07
CA THR A 564 -19.43 -25.69 19.09
C THR A 564 -20.65 -24.83 19.41
N MET A 565 -20.73 -23.61 18.85
CA MET A 565 -21.74 -22.61 19.17
C MET A 565 -22.45 -22.08 17.93
N ILE A 566 -23.68 -21.58 18.14
CA ILE A 566 -24.42 -20.75 17.21
C ILE A 566 -24.66 -19.41 17.90
N GLU A 567 -24.26 -18.31 17.26
CA GLU A 567 -24.39 -16.94 17.78
C GLU A 567 -23.91 -16.78 19.24
N ALA A 568 -22.74 -17.38 19.51
CA ALA A 568 -22.04 -17.44 20.80
C ALA A 568 -22.74 -18.24 21.92
N GLU A 569 -23.71 -19.09 21.58
CA GLU A 569 -24.37 -20.00 22.52
C GLU A 569 -24.16 -21.46 22.11
N SER A 570 -23.96 -22.35 23.09
CA SER A 570 -23.77 -23.78 22.82
C SER A 570 -25.03 -24.40 22.21
N ASP A 571 -24.90 -25.02 21.04
CA ASP A 571 -26.02 -25.68 20.36
C ASP A 571 -25.62 -27.07 19.85
N LYS A 572 -26.45 -28.08 20.13
CA LYS A 572 -26.25 -29.47 19.69
C LYS A 572 -26.33 -29.61 18.18
N ARG A 573 -27.00 -28.68 17.48
CA ARG A 573 -27.08 -28.66 16.02
C ARG A 573 -25.71 -28.65 15.35
N ILE A 574 -24.70 -28.04 15.96
CA ILE A 574 -23.33 -28.06 15.42
C ILE A 574 -22.74 -29.48 15.47
N VAL A 575 -22.94 -30.21 16.57
CA VAL A 575 -22.49 -31.60 16.70
C VAL A 575 -23.20 -32.49 15.69
N ASP A 576 -24.50 -32.26 15.49
CA ASP A 576 -25.28 -33.00 14.51
C ASP A 576 -24.81 -32.69 13.08
N LEU A 577 -24.56 -31.41 12.76
CA LEU A 577 -23.99 -30.95 11.48
C LEU A 577 -22.68 -31.66 11.16
N LEU A 578 -21.72 -31.65 12.09
CA LEU A 578 -20.38 -32.22 11.90
C LEU A 578 -20.39 -33.76 11.72
N ARG A 579 -21.47 -34.43 12.12
CA ARG A 579 -21.64 -35.90 11.96
C ARG A 579 -22.40 -36.29 10.70
N ARG A 580 -22.89 -35.32 9.91
CA ARG A 580 -23.67 -35.62 8.70
C ARG A 580 -22.77 -36.24 7.62
N PRO A 581 -23.33 -37.12 6.76
CA PRO A 581 -22.65 -37.53 5.54
C PRO A 581 -22.25 -36.31 4.70
N GLY A 582 -21.05 -36.34 4.11
CA GLY A 582 -20.49 -35.22 3.34
C GLY A 582 -19.60 -34.28 4.17
N VAL A 583 -19.50 -34.47 5.50
CA VAL A 583 -18.52 -33.76 6.34
C VAL A 583 -17.28 -34.63 6.57
N THR A 584 -16.10 -34.07 6.27
CA THR A 584 -14.80 -34.65 6.59
C THR A 584 -14.11 -33.80 7.64
N THR A 585 -13.87 -34.34 8.83
CA THR A 585 -13.14 -33.65 9.90
C THR A 585 -11.67 -34.03 9.89
N LEU A 586 -10.78 -33.04 9.88
CA LEU A 586 -9.33 -33.22 9.90
C LEU A 586 -8.75 -32.68 11.22
N PRO A 587 -7.77 -33.36 11.83
CA PRO A 587 -7.13 -32.89 13.06
C PRO A 587 -6.28 -31.64 12.85
N ASP A 588 -5.72 -31.47 11.65
CA ASP A 588 -4.89 -30.34 11.24
C ASP A 588 -4.92 -30.17 9.71
N ALA A 589 -4.24 -29.13 9.21
CA ALA A 589 -4.18 -28.82 7.79
C ALA A 589 -3.27 -29.75 6.97
N GLY A 590 -2.51 -30.66 7.59
CA GLY A 590 -1.58 -31.55 6.88
C GLY A 590 -2.26 -32.55 5.94
N ALA A 591 -3.51 -32.92 6.23
CA ALA A 591 -4.33 -33.78 5.37
C ALA A 591 -5.24 -32.99 4.40
N LEU A 592 -5.16 -31.66 4.38
CA LEU A 592 -6.07 -30.80 3.61
C LEU A 592 -6.00 -31.07 2.12
N GLN A 593 -4.80 -31.19 1.55
CA GLN A 593 -4.61 -31.46 0.12
C GLN A 593 -5.32 -32.76 -0.31
N ALA A 594 -5.12 -33.85 0.43
CA ALA A 594 -5.73 -35.14 0.12
C ALA A 594 -7.26 -35.10 0.24
N ALA A 595 -7.79 -34.36 1.23
CA ALA A 595 -9.22 -34.16 1.38
C ALA A 595 -9.81 -33.36 0.21
N LEU A 596 -9.13 -32.31 -0.25
CA LEU A 596 -9.53 -31.52 -1.42
C LEU A 596 -9.52 -32.36 -2.71
N GLU A 597 -8.46 -33.13 -2.94
CA GLU A 597 -8.35 -34.05 -4.09
C GLU A 597 -9.44 -35.14 -4.10
N THR A 598 -9.92 -35.54 -2.92
CA THR A 598 -11.04 -36.48 -2.80
C THR A 598 -12.38 -35.80 -3.11
N ALA A 599 -12.52 -34.53 -2.73
CA ALA A 599 -13.78 -33.78 -2.85
C ALA A 599 -14.00 -33.19 -4.25
N ILE A 600 -12.95 -32.69 -4.92
CA ILE A 600 -13.02 -32.03 -6.22
C ILE A 600 -11.81 -32.36 -7.11
N PRO A 601 -11.98 -32.38 -8.44
CA PRO A 601 -10.86 -32.62 -9.35
C PRO A 601 -9.87 -31.45 -9.33
N ARG A 602 -8.57 -31.77 -9.35
CA ARG A 602 -7.49 -30.80 -9.50
C ARG A 602 -7.48 -30.25 -10.93
N ARG A 603 -7.62 -28.93 -11.08
CA ARG A 603 -7.56 -28.24 -12.39
C ARG A 603 -6.15 -27.84 -12.79
N ILE A 604 -5.33 -27.49 -11.80
CA ILE A 604 -3.98 -26.98 -11.99
C ILE A 604 -3.05 -27.69 -11.00
N SER A 605 -1.90 -28.13 -11.50
CA SER A 605 -0.82 -28.69 -10.70
C SER A 605 0.49 -28.01 -11.12
N ILE A 606 1.28 -27.64 -10.12
CA ILE A 606 2.60 -27.03 -10.30
C ILE A 606 3.55 -27.86 -9.44
N CYS A 607 4.25 -28.80 -10.06
CA CYS A 607 5.14 -29.70 -9.35
C CYS A 607 6.59 -29.24 -9.43
N ASP A 608 7.32 -29.35 -8.33
CA ASP A 608 8.78 -29.24 -8.32
C ASP A 608 9.46 -30.43 -9.03
N GLU A 609 10.79 -30.44 -9.07
CA GLU A 609 11.58 -31.49 -9.73
C GLU A 609 11.42 -32.88 -9.07
N VAL A 610 10.96 -32.96 -7.82
CA VAL A 610 10.70 -34.23 -7.12
C VAL A 610 9.24 -34.68 -7.23
N GLY A 611 8.39 -33.91 -7.91
CA GLY A 611 6.99 -34.23 -8.17
C GLY A 611 6.03 -33.85 -7.03
N GLN A 612 6.45 -33.00 -6.09
CA GLN A 612 5.56 -32.44 -5.06
C GLN A 612 4.98 -31.10 -5.51
N GLU A 613 3.78 -30.75 -5.04
CA GLU A 613 3.22 -29.43 -5.33
C GLU A 613 4.11 -28.33 -4.74
N ALA A 614 4.59 -27.44 -5.62
CA ALA A 614 5.52 -26.38 -5.29
C ALA A 614 4.80 -25.25 -4.54
N GLY A 615 4.66 -25.37 -3.22
CA GLY A 615 3.87 -24.44 -2.40
C GLY A 615 4.33 -22.98 -2.35
N SER A 616 5.49 -22.64 -2.92
CA SER A 616 5.94 -21.25 -3.14
C SER A 616 5.30 -20.60 -4.37
N PHE A 617 4.65 -21.38 -5.23
CA PHE A 617 3.97 -20.89 -6.43
C PHE A 617 2.53 -20.51 -6.13
N LEU A 618 2.09 -19.45 -6.81
CA LEU A 618 0.71 -19.01 -6.84
C LEU A 618 0.22 -18.99 -8.28
N TYR A 619 -1.09 -19.08 -8.47
CA TYR A 619 -1.69 -18.90 -9.78
C TYR A 619 -3.04 -18.22 -9.72
N MET A 620 -3.44 -17.65 -10.86
CA MET A 620 -4.81 -17.29 -11.16
C MET A 620 -5.27 -18.01 -12.43
N GLN A 621 -6.44 -18.64 -12.38
CA GLN A 621 -7.12 -19.20 -13.56
C GLN A 621 -8.34 -18.36 -13.92
N ARG A 622 -8.46 -17.99 -15.19
CA ARG A 622 -9.68 -17.37 -15.73
C ARG A 622 -10.23 -18.14 -16.93
N ILE A 623 -11.56 -18.19 -17.01
CA ILE A 623 -12.30 -18.85 -18.08
C ILE A 623 -13.13 -17.83 -18.83
N THR A 624 -12.99 -17.84 -20.15
CA THR A 624 -13.84 -17.13 -21.12
C THR A 624 -14.67 -18.15 -21.91
N ALA A 625 -15.41 -17.70 -22.92
CA ALA A 625 -16.21 -18.60 -23.77
C ALA A 625 -15.35 -19.61 -24.56
N ASP A 626 -14.14 -19.23 -24.97
CA ASP A 626 -13.29 -20.01 -25.87
C ASP A 626 -11.83 -20.16 -25.40
N LYS A 627 -11.47 -19.59 -24.24
CA LYS A 627 -10.10 -19.60 -23.72
C LYS A 627 -10.01 -19.81 -22.23
N TYR A 628 -8.94 -20.48 -21.83
CA TYR A 628 -8.44 -20.45 -20.44
C TYR A 628 -7.18 -19.57 -20.38
N ILE A 629 -7.06 -18.80 -19.30
CA ILE A 629 -5.93 -17.91 -19.03
C ILE A 629 -5.35 -18.30 -17.68
N PHE A 630 -4.03 -18.41 -17.62
CA PHE A 630 -3.28 -18.78 -16.43
C PHE A 630 -2.19 -17.75 -16.17
N PHE A 631 -2.19 -17.14 -14.99
CA PHE A 631 -1.08 -16.35 -14.50
C PHE A 631 -0.38 -17.14 -13.40
N VAL A 632 0.89 -17.50 -13.58
CA VAL A 632 1.67 -18.32 -12.63
C VAL A 632 2.83 -17.50 -12.10
N VAL A 633 3.00 -17.49 -10.78
CA VAL A 633 3.98 -16.65 -10.08
C VAL A 633 4.83 -17.51 -9.17
N ASN A 634 6.15 -17.42 -9.33
CA ASN A 634 7.12 -17.87 -8.33
C ASN A 634 7.22 -16.78 -7.26
N ASN A 635 6.60 -16.99 -6.09
CA ASN A 635 6.64 -16.03 -5.00
C ASN A 635 7.96 -16.09 -4.20
N ASP A 636 8.87 -17.02 -4.52
CA ASP A 636 10.22 -17.04 -3.97
C ASP A 636 11.08 -15.95 -4.63
N ARG A 637 11.38 -14.90 -3.87
CA ARG A 637 12.18 -13.75 -4.32
C ARG A 637 13.64 -14.11 -4.60
N ASN A 638 14.17 -15.18 -4.02
CA ASN A 638 15.62 -15.44 -4.00
C ASN A 638 16.03 -16.61 -4.89
N ASN A 639 15.13 -17.57 -5.14
CA ASN A 639 15.47 -18.79 -5.87
C ASN A 639 14.72 -18.93 -7.18
N ALA A 640 15.45 -19.39 -8.20
CA ALA A 640 14.86 -19.89 -9.43
C ALA A 640 14.39 -21.33 -9.22
N HIS A 641 13.32 -21.71 -9.91
CA HIS A 641 12.73 -23.04 -9.81
C HIS A 641 12.38 -23.57 -11.20
N ARG A 642 12.69 -24.85 -11.44
CA ARG A 642 12.17 -25.61 -12.57
C ARG A 642 10.95 -26.39 -12.11
N VAL A 643 9.85 -26.28 -12.85
CA VAL A 643 8.57 -26.90 -12.48
C VAL A 643 7.93 -27.63 -13.65
N THR A 644 7.15 -28.66 -13.33
CA THR A 644 6.18 -29.28 -14.24
C THR A 644 4.82 -28.62 -14.03
N LEU A 645 4.24 -28.05 -15.09
CA LEU A 645 2.90 -27.48 -15.11
C LEU A 645 1.92 -28.46 -15.75
N ILE A 646 0.77 -28.66 -15.11
CA ILE A 646 -0.35 -29.42 -15.66
C ILE A 646 -1.60 -28.53 -15.58
N PHE A 647 -2.18 -28.22 -16.74
CA PHE A 647 -3.38 -27.38 -16.86
C PHE A 647 -4.54 -28.18 -17.43
N GLU A 648 -5.71 -28.09 -16.82
CA GLU A 648 -6.98 -28.57 -17.36
C GLU A 648 -7.26 -27.95 -18.74
N GLY A 649 -7.73 -28.78 -19.68
CA GLY A 649 -8.09 -28.39 -21.04
C GLY A 649 -7.24 -29.07 -22.12
N ARG A 650 -7.68 -28.95 -23.37
CA ARG A 650 -7.04 -29.57 -24.56
C ARG A 650 -6.85 -28.60 -25.71
N GLY A 651 -6.60 -27.32 -25.40
CA GLY A 651 -6.37 -26.29 -26.40
C GLY A 651 -4.90 -26.12 -26.80
N ARG A 652 -4.65 -25.35 -27.85
CA ARG A 652 -3.31 -24.82 -28.17
C ARG A 652 -2.90 -23.81 -27.08
N LEU A 653 -1.75 -24.07 -26.44
CA LEU A 653 -1.20 -23.23 -25.38
C LEU A 653 -0.20 -22.22 -25.96
N GLU A 654 -0.34 -20.96 -25.58
CA GLU A 654 0.60 -19.89 -25.90
C GLU A 654 1.12 -19.24 -24.62
N GLU A 655 2.40 -18.89 -24.57
CA GLU A 655 2.97 -18.00 -23.57
C GLU A 655 2.91 -16.57 -24.09
N TRP A 656 2.38 -15.66 -23.28
CA TRP A 656 2.22 -14.24 -23.58
C TRP A 656 3.15 -13.48 -22.65
N ASN A 657 4.33 -13.06 -23.12
CA ASN A 657 5.35 -12.43 -22.28
C ASN A 657 4.92 -11.00 -21.88
N PRO A 658 4.60 -10.72 -20.60
CA PRO A 658 4.15 -9.40 -20.18
C PRO A 658 5.24 -8.32 -20.25
N LEU A 659 6.53 -8.67 -20.19
CA LEU A 659 7.61 -7.69 -20.30
C LEU A 659 7.78 -7.22 -21.75
N THR A 660 7.85 -8.15 -22.71
CA THR A 660 8.17 -7.82 -24.11
C THR A 660 6.95 -7.66 -25.00
N GLY A 661 5.80 -8.25 -24.63
CA GLY A 661 4.61 -8.34 -25.48
C GLY A 661 4.65 -9.49 -26.50
N ASP A 662 5.71 -10.31 -26.49
CA ASP A 662 5.84 -11.45 -27.41
C ASP A 662 4.85 -12.57 -27.07
N ILE A 663 4.39 -13.27 -28.12
CA ILE A 663 3.49 -14.41 -28.00
C ILE A 663 4.13 -15.61 -28.69
N THR A 664 4.36 -16.69 -27.94
CA THR A 664 5.00 -17.91 -28.43
C THR A 664 4.13 -19.13 -28.18
N VAL A 665 4.20 -20.13 -29.05
CA VAL A 665 3.52 -21.42 -28.83
C VAL A 665 4.31 -22.23 -27.83
N VAL A 666 3.62 -22.84 -26.87
CA VAL A 666 4.21 -23.78 -25.92
C VAL A 666 3.89 -25.21 -26.38
N PRO A 667 4.90 -26.00 -26.80
CA PRO A 667 4.70 -27.42 -27.07
C PRO A 667 4.35 -28.15 -25.77
N VAL A 668 3.36 -29.03 -25.82
CA VAL A 668 2.84 -29.73 -24.64
C VAL A 668 2.71 -31.23 -24.87
N GLN A 669 2.77 -31.99 -23.79
CA GLN A 669 2.26 -33.35 -23.74
C GLN A 669 0.75 -33.30 -23.49
N ALA A 670 -0.04 -33.72 -24.47
CA ALA A 670 -1.49 -33.87 -24.30
C ALA A 670 -1.81 -35.08 -23.41
N LEU A 671 -2.66 -34.87 -22.40
CA LEU A 671 -3.27 -35.89 -21.54
C LEU A 671 -4.77 -35.99 -21.88
N ASP A 672 -5.51 -36.88 -21.20
CA ASP A 672 -6.93 -37.13 -21.52
C ASP A 672 -7.80 -35.86 -21.47
N ASN A 673 -7.63 -35.02 -20.43
CA ASN A 673 -8.37 -33.76 -20.20
C ASN A 673 -7.46 -32.59 -19.76
N ALA A 674 -6.15 -32.70 -20.01
CA ALA A 674 -5.17 -31.72 -19.55
C ALA A 674 -3.99 -31.65 -20.52
N VAL A 675 -3.16 -30.62 -20.37
CA VAL A 675 -1.85 -30.51 -21.01
C VAL A 675 -0.76 -30.45 -19.95
N ARG A 676 0.39 -31.05 -20.23
CA ARG A 676 1.56 -31.08 -19.36
C ARG A 676 2.79 -30.52 -20.08
N PHE A 677 3.58 -29.70 -19.40
CA PHE A 677 4.86 -29.19 -19.91
C PHE A 677 5.80 -28.79 -18.75
N GLU A 678 7.08 -28.59 -19.05
CA GLU A 678 8.08 -28.13 -18.09
C GLU A 678 8.55 -26.73 -18.45
N THR A 679 8.88 -25.93 -17.44
CA THR A 679 9.41 -24.58 -17.62
C THR A 679 10.22 -24.13 -16.40
N ASP A 680 11.05 -23.10 -16.60
CA ASP A 680 11.81 -22.45 -15.54
C ASP A 680 11.18 -21.10 -15.14
N PHE A 681 11.28 -20.77 -13.87
CA PHE A 681 10.97 -19.45 -13.32
C PHE A 681 12.22 -18.92 -12.62
N GLY A 682 12.64 -17.71 -12.96
CA GLY A 682 13.66 -17.01 -12.16
C GLY A 682 13.11 -16.60 -10.77
N PRO A 683 13.97 -16.07 -9.89
CA PRO A 683 13.53 -15.48 -8.63
C PRO A 683 12.51 -14.36 -8.88
N ALA A 684 11.42 -14.33 -8.11
CA ALA A 684 10.26 -13.44 -8.35
C ALA A 684 9.73 -13.49 -9.80
N GLY A 685 9.92 -14.61 -10.51
CA GLY A 685 9.52 -14.81 -11.89
C GLY A 685 8.03 -15.08 -12.02
N SER A 686 7.44 -14.70 -13.15
CA SER A 686 6.03 -14.99 -13.45
C SER A 686 5.82 -15.15 -14.96
N ARG A 687 4.77 -15.88 -15.33
CA ARG A 687 4.44 -16.21 -16.73
C ARG A 687 2.93 -16.19 -16.94
N LEU A 688 2.50 -15.74 -18.11
CA LEU A 688 1.10 -15.75 -18.55
C LEU A 688 0.93 -16.77 -19.68
N TYR A 689 -0.03 -17.66 -19.52
CA TYR A 689 -0.40 -18.64 -20.54
C TYR A 689 -1.84 -18.46 -20.97
N VAL A 690 -2.09 -18.57 -22.27
CA VAL A 690 -3.42 -18.51 -22.87
C VAL A 690 -3.65 -19.79 -23.66
N MET A 691 -4.67 -20.56 -23.29
CA MET A 691 -5.09 -21.78 -23.96
C MET A 691 -6.31 -21.49 -24.85
N ASP A 692 -6.19 -21.69 -26.15
CA ASP A 692 -7.29 -21.59 -27.11
C ASP A 692 -7.99 -22.94 -27.28
N LEU A 693 -9.22 -23.06 -26.77
CA LEU A 693 -9.96 -24.32 -26.71
C LEU A 693 -10.48 -24.80 -28.08
N ASN A 694 -10.47 -23.93 -29.09
CA ASN A 694 -10.91 -24.25 -30.45
C ASN A 694 -9.82 -24.83 -31.34
N THR A 695 -8.59 -24.91 -30.83
CA THR A 695 -7.42 -25.35 -31.59
C THR A 695 -6.77 -26.53 -30.87
N GLU A 696 -6.34 -27.56 -31.60
CA GLU A 696 -5.66 -28.72 -31.02
C GLU A 696 -4.32 -28.33 -30.35
N PRO A 697 -3.89 -29.04 -29.29
CA PRO A 697 -2.60 -28.81 -28.67
C PRO A 697 -1.44 -29.02 -29.64
N ASP A 698 -0.39 -28.21 -29.52
CA ASP A 698 0.84 -28.46 -30.25
C ASP A 698 1.64 -29.55 -29.54
N THR A 699 1.60 -30.77 -30.08
CA THR A 699 2.34 -31.92 -29.56
C THR A 699 3.61 -32.19 -30.36
N SER A 700 4.12 -31.22 -31.13
CA SER A 700 5.44 -31.34 -31.71
C SER A 700 6.41 -31.66 -30.57
N ALA A 701 7.19 -32.74 -30.72
CA ALA A 701 8.17 -33.11 -29.70
C ALA A 701 9.00 -31.85 -29.45
N PRO A 702 9.15 -31.38 -28.19
CA PRO A 702 9.93 -30.19 -27.91
C PRO A 702 11.32 -30.49 -28.47
N GLY A 703 11.64 -29.91 -29.63
CA GLY A 703 12.90 -30.11 -30.30
C GLY A 703 13.92 -29.35 -29.50
N SER A 704 14.35 -29.94 -28.37
CA SER A 704 15.12 -29.29 -27.30
C SER A 704 14.98 -27.77 -27.34
N MET A 705 13.77 -27.24 -27.09
CA MET A 705 13.69 -25.89 -26.57
C MET A 705 14.15 -26.01 -25.12
N LEU A 706 15.47 -26.25 -24.95
CA LEU A 706 16.16 -25.78 -23.77
C LEU A 706 15.72 -24.33 -23.68
N SER A 707 14.99 -24.02 -22.62
CA SER A 707 14.74 -22.66 -22.22
C SER A 707 16.08 -21.94 -22.31
N ASP A 708 16.20 -21.02 -23.26
CA ASP A 708 17.39 -20.17 -23.40
C ASP A 708 17.48 -19.17 -22.22
N SER A 709 16.71 -19.40 -21.15
CA SER A 709 16.98 -18.83 -19.84
C SER A 709 18.30 -19.42 -19.36
N GLY A 710 19.39 -18.68 -19.56
CA GLY A 710 20.71 -18.98 -19.03
C GLY A 710 20.80 -19.10 -17.50
N LEU A 711 19.67 -19.26 -16.79
CA LEU A 711 19.52 -19.44 -15.35
C LEU A 711 20.14 -20.77 -14.85
N PHE A 712 20.22 -21.82 -15.69
CA PHE A 712 20.56 -23.17 -15.23
C PHE A 712 21.69 -23.89 -16.01
N ALA A 713 22.52 -23.19 -16.79
CA ALA A 713 23.59 -23.83 -17.56
C ALA A 713 25.00 -23.65 -16.93
N PRO A 714 25.52 -24.60 -16.13
CA PRO A 714 26.95 -24.70 -15.83
C PRO A 714 27.65 -25.39 -17.01
N GLY A 715 27.80 -24.66 -18.12
CA GLY A 715 28.54 -25.10 -19.29
C GLY A 715 29.71 -24.18 -19.57
N TYR A 716 30.93 -24.71 -19.64
CA TYR A 716 32.09 -24.04 -20.23
C TYR A 716 31.82 -23.77 -21.73
N ALA A 717 31.00 -22.77 -22.04
CA ALA A 717 30.70 -22.38 -23.40
C ALA A 717 31.93 -21.69 -24.00
N LEU A 718 32.51 -22.31 -25.03
CA LEU A 718 33.44 -21.66 -25.95
C LEU A 718 32.71 -20.45 -26.59
N GLY A 719 33.07 -19.22 -26.21
CA GLY A 719 32.48 -18.00 -26.77
C GLY A 719 32.00 -16.93 -25.79
N LYS A 720 32.33 -17.02 -24.49
CA LYS A 720 32.05 -15.96 -23.50
C LYS A 720 33.12 -14.85 -23.53
N SER A 721 32.68 -13.60 -23.49
CA SER A 721 33.51 -12.43 -23.15
C SER A 721 32.91 -11.70 -21.95
N PHE A 722 33.71 -10.86 -21.29
CA PHE A 722 33.32 -10.18 -20.06
C PHE A 722 33.56 -8.68 -20.14
N ILE A 723 32.66 -7.89 -19.55
CA ILE A 723 32.82 -6.45 -19.32
C ILE A 723 33.17 -6.22 -17.85
N GLY A 724 34.09 -5.29 -17.59
CA GLY A 724 34.60 -4.99 -16.25
C GLY A 724 35.80 -5.87 -15.82
N PRO A 725 36.30 -5.74 -14.58
CA PRO A 725 35.65 -5.08 -13.44
C PRO A 725 35.97 -3.58 -13.31
N VAL A 726 36.63 -2.96 -14.29
CA VAL A 726 36.85 -1.50 -14.35
C VAL A 726 36.44 -1.01 -15.73
N CYS A 727 35.65 0.06 -15.79
CA CYS A 727 35.17 0.64 -17.04
C CYS A 727 35.38 2.16 -17.06
N HIS A 728 35.41 2.73 -18.26
CA HIS A 728 35.02 4.12 -18.41
C HIS A 728 33.53 4.24 -18.09
N PHE A 729 33.08 5.43 -17.73
CA PHE A 729 31.69 5.62 -17.36
C PHE A 729 31.22 7.02 -17.70
N ARG A 730 29.90 7.20 -17.63
CA ARG A 730 29.25 8.50 -17.73
C ARG A 730 28.10 8.57 -16.74
N ARG A 731 28.03 9.66 -15.98
CA ARG A 731 26.85 10.02 -15.17
C ARG A 731 25.74 10.61 -16.04
N THR A 732 24.49 10.38 -15.66
CA THR A 732 23.34 11.04 -16.27
C THR A 732 23.01 12.39 -15.66
N ASP A 733 23.44 12.62 -14.41
CA ASP A 733 23.06 13.77 -13.59
C ASP A 733 24.31 14.37 -12.90
N PRO A 734 24.26 15.64 -12.45
CA PRO A 734 25.32 16.22 -11.63
C PRO A 734 25.55 15.41 -10.33
N ASN A 735 26.78 15.40 -9.83
CA ASN A 735 27.06 14.83 -8.52
C ASN A 735 26.63 15.79 -7.42
N VAL A 736 26.39 15.25 -6.22
CA VAL A 736 25.74 15.98 -5.13
C VAL A 736 26.55 15.86 -3.85
N LEU A 737 26.69 16.99 -3.14
CA LEU A 737 27.06 17.05 -1.75
C LEU A 737 25.86 17.58 -0.96
N THR A 738 25.22 16.72 -0.17
CA THR A 738 24.14 17.10 0.75
C THR A 738 24.68 17.93 1.91
N LEU A 739 23.98 19.00 2.29
CA LEU A 739 24.25 19.88 3.43
C LEU A 739 23.03 19.91 4.36
N ASP A 740 23.04 19.00 5.32
CA ASP A 740 21.98 18.65 6.29
C ASP A 740 22.34 19.02 7.73
N VAL A 741 23.54 19.56 7.96
CA VAL A 741 24.01 20.10 9.23
C VAL A 741 24.36 21.56 9.06
N CYS A 742 23.86 22.40 9.96
CA CYS A 742 24.07 23.84 9.92
C CYS A 742 24.35 24.40 11.32
N ARG A 743 24.78 25.66 11.36
CA ARG A 743 24.61 26.53 12.54
C ARG A 743 23.54 27.55 12.20
N TYR A 744 22.77 28.00 13.18
CA TYR A 744 21.84 29.10 13.00
C TYR A 744 22.13 30.26 13.96
N GLN A 745 21.64 31.44 13.60
CA GLN A 745 21.64 32.66 14.39
C GLN A 745 20.25 33.29 14.31
N LEU A 746 19.68 33.64 15.46
CA LEU A 746 18.38 34.32 15.57
C LEU A 746 18.58 35.72 16.17
N ASP A 747 17.90 36.73 15.64
CA ASP A 747 17.93 38.12 16.15
C ASP A 747 19.34 38.70 16.29
N GLN A 748 20.27 38.31 15.41
CA GLN A 748 21.70 38.66 15.46
C GLN A 748 22.42 38.26 16.76
N GLY A 749 21.91 37.24 17.48
CA GLY A 749 22.52 36.67 18.68
C GLY A 749 23.79 35.86 18.41
N ASP A 750 24.15 34.95 19.31
CA ASP A 750 25.28 34.04 19.09
C ASP A 750 24.91 32.94 18.08
N TRP A 751 25.91 32.46 17.34
CA TRP A 751 25.74 31.27 16.49
C TRP A 751 25.56 30.02 17.36
N SER A 752 24.64 29.15 16.98
CA SER A 752 24.49 27.83 17.59
C SER A 752 25.73 26.95 17.37
N ASP A 753 25.82 25.86 18.15
CA ASP A 753 26.64 24.71 17.77
C ASP A 753 26.11 24.07 16.47
N PRO A 754 26.91 23.28 15.73
CA PRO A 754 26.43 22.53 14.57
C PRO A 754 25.37 21.50 14.95
N LEU A 755 24.25 21.49 14.24
CA LEU A 755 23.14 20.55 14.42
C LEU A 755 22.39 20.28 13.10
N PRO A 756 21.59 19.21 13.02
CA PRO A 756 20.76 18.94 11.84
C PRO A 756 19.82 20.10 11.49
N VAL A 757 19.60 20.35 10.20
CA VAL A 757 18.78 21.48 9.71
C VAL A 757 17.37 21.48 10.30
N TRP A 758 16.74 20.31 10.40
CA TRP A 758 15.39 20.19 10.96
C TRP A 758 15.34 20.57 12.46
N GLU A 759 16.41 20.29 13.21
CA GLU A 759 16.51 20.67 14.62
C GLU A 759 16.75 22.18 14.77
N ALA A 760 17.54 22.78 13.87
CA ALA A 760 17.69 24.23 13.81
C ALA A 760 16.35 24.92 13.52
N GLN A 761 15.59 24.42 12.54
CA GLN A 761 14.24 24.91 12.25
C GLN A 761 13.31 24.78 13.46
N LYS A 762 13.31 23.61 14.12
CA LYS A 762 12.51 23.39 15.33
C LYS A 762 12.86 24.43 16.41
N ALA A 763 14.14 24.61 16.71
CA ALA A 763 14.60 25.54 17.75
C ALA A 763 14.25 27.01 17.42
N ILE A 764 14.39 27.43 16.16
CA ILE A 764 14.00 28.78 15.72
C ILE A 764 12.49 29.00 15.91
N ARG A 765 11.67 28.05 15.45
CA ARG A 765 10.21 28.18 15.51
C ARG A 765 9.69 28.14 16.94
N GLU A 766 10.27 27.30 17.80
CA GLU A 766 9.98 27.30 19.25
C GLU A 766 10.33 28.66 19.88
N ALA A 767 11.49 29.24 19.56
CA ALA A 767 11.90 30.55 20.09
C ALA A 767 11.05 31.73 19.57
N LEU A 768 10.47 31.57 18.38
CA LEU A 768 9.57 32.56 17.77
C LEU A 768 8.09 32.32 18.07
N GLU A 769 7.75 31.27 18.83
CA GLU A 769 6.36 30.84 19.11
C GLU A 769 5.55 30.50 17.84
N MET A 770 6.24 30.07 16.78
CA MET A 770 5.65 29.67 15.49
C MET A 770 5.20 28.20 15.50
N ARG A 771 4.25 27.82 14.63
CA ARG A 771 3.74 26.43 14.59
C ARG A 771 4.85 25.46 14.18
N PRO A 772 4.97 24.23 14.70
CA PRO A 772 5.91 23.25 14.17
C PRO A 772 5.56 22.88 12.71
N ILE A 773 6.55 22.43 11.93
CA ILE A 773 6.40 21.99 10.52
C ILE A 773 7.33 20.83 10.14
N PHE A 774 8.02 20.23 11.11
CA PHE A 774 9.06 19.24 10.85
C PHE A 774 8.55 17.79 10.83
N TYR A 775 7.25 17.57 11.11
CA TYR A 775 6.58 16.27 11.19
C TYR A 775 5.16 16.32 10.59
N ASN A 776 4.65 15.16 10.19
CA ASN A 776 3.33 15.03 9.55
C ASN A 776 2.20 14.93 10.59
N GLY A 777 0.98 15.33 10.22
CA GLY A 777 -0.20 15.18 11.08
C GLY A 777 -0.57 16.39 11.93
N LEU A 778 0.03 17.54 11.61
CA LEU A 778 -0.36 18.84 12.14
C LEU A 778 -1.59 19.40 11.41
N PRO A 779 -2.22 20.49 11.88
CA PRO A 779 -3.26 21.15 11.09
C PRO A 779 -2.70 21.57 9.72
N GLN A 780 -3.43 21.25 8.66
CA GLN A 780 -2.99 21.47 7.28
C GLN A 780 -2.63 22.93 7.01
N ARG A 781 -1.62 23.14 6.16
CA ARG A 781 -1.06 24.47 5.89
C ARG A 781 -2.09 25.46 5.36
N HIS A 782 -3.04 25.01 4.53
CA HIS A 782 -4.12 25.86 4.00
C HIS A 782 -4.96 26.54 5.09
N LYS A 783 -4.99 26.03 6.33
CA LYS A 783 -5.70 26.65 7.46
C LYS A 783 -4.98 27.86 8.06
N TRP A 784 -3.68 28.01 7.83
CA TRP A 784 -2.87 28.99 8.58
C TRP A 784 -1.77 29.69 7.77
N VAL A 785 -1.36 29.18 6.60
CA VAL A 785 -0.21 29.70 5.84
C VAL A 785 -0.36 31.17 5.44
N ASP A 786 -1.60 31.60 5.16
CA ASP A 786 -1.93 32.98 4.80
C ASP A 786 -2.26 33.86 6.03
N THR A 787 -2.17 33.30 7.25
CA THR A 787 -2.37 34.05 8.51
C THR A 787 -1.04 34.61 9.00
N PRO A 788 -0.87 35.96 9.06
CA PRO A 788 0.37 36.56 9.53
C PRO A 788 0.67 36.23 10.99
N HIS A 789 1.95 35.97 11.31
CA HIS A 789 2.41 35.77 12.69
C HIS A 789 3.03 37.06 13.26
N PRO A 790 2.84 37.40 14.55
CA PRO A 790 3.40 38.62 15.15
C PRO A 790 4.92 38.76 15.06
N ARG A 791 5.63 37.64 14.92
CA ARG A 791 7.11 37.58 14.77
C ARG A 791 7.57 37.45 13.32
N ASP A 792 6.68 37.58 12.34
CA ASP A 792 7.07 37.58 10.92
C ASP A 792 8.10 38.66 10.61
N GLY A 793 9.16 38.27 9.92
CA GLY A 793 10.28 39.12 9.56
C GLY A 793 11.45 39.08 10.54
N ALA A 794 11.42 38.23 11.57
CA ALA A 794 12.55 38.03 12.47
C ALA A 794 13.83 37.64 11.68
N PRO A 795 14.96 38.33 11.86
CA PRO A 795 16.17 38.02 11.11
C PRO A 795 16.78 36.69 11.59
N VAL A 796 16.93 35.77 10.65
CA VAL A 796 17.54 34.46 10.86
C VAL A 796 18.64 34.24 9.83
N ALA A 797 19.77 33.68 10.27
CA ALA A 797 20.83 33.25 9.37
C ALA A 797 21.23 31.80 9.64
N PHE A 798 21.56 31.07 8.58
CA PHE A 798 22.08 29.72 8.59
C PHE A 798 23.49 29.73 8.00
N SER A 799 24.39 28.90 8.53
CA SER A 799 25.75 28.72 8.05
C SER A 799 26.05 27.24 7.88
N PHE A 800 26.48 26.86 6.68
CA PHE A 800 26.88 25.52 6.28
C PHE A 800 28.36 25.51 5.95
N GLU A 801 29.08 24.48 6.37
CA GLU A 801 30.51 24.32 6.09
C GLU A 801 30.75 23.04 5.30
N PHE A 802 31.64 23.12 4.31
CA PHE A 802 32.07 21.95 3.53
C PHE A 802 33.52 22.09 3.07
N GLU A 803 34.17 20.95 2.84
CA GLU A 803 35.59 20.89 2.44
C GLU A 803 35.73 20.69 0.94
N VAL A 804 36.68 21.41 0.33
CA VAL A 804 37.07 21.27 -1.08
C VAL A 804 38.56 20.97 -1.15
N ARG A 805 38.93 19.77 -1.59
CA ARG A 805 40.34 19.36 -1.74
C ARG A 805 40.85 19.65 -3.14
N ASP A 806 40.01 19.37 -4.15
CA ASP A 806 40.26 19.69 -5.53
C ASP A 806 39.20 20.68 -6.02
N LEU A 807 39.65 21.75 -6.67
CA LEU A 807 38.74 22.75 -7.21
C LEU A 807 38.02 22.16 -8.44
N PRO A 808 36.68 22.21 -8.50
CA PRO A 808 35.94 21.84 -9.70
C PRO A 808 36.37 22.70 -10.88
N GLU A 809 36.51 22.07 -12.05
CA GLU A 809 36.85 22.77 -13.31
C GLU A 809 35.61 23.44 -13.92
N GLU A 810 34.45 22.82 -13.73
CA GLU A 810 33.15 23.30 -14.22
C GLU A 810 32.37 24.09 -13.15
N PRO A 811 31.38 24.92 -13.56
CA PRO A 811 30.54 25.66 -12.63
C PRO A 811 29.81 24.78 -11.61
N VAL A 812 29.74 25.26 -10.37
CA VAL A 812 29.06 24.61 -9.25
C VAL A 812 27.82 25.41 -8.89
N PHE A 813 26.78 24.73 -8.43
CA PHE A 813 25.51 25.34 -8.06
C PHE A 813 25.10 24.95 -6.64
N LEU A 814 24.41 25.87 -5.97
CA LEU A 814 23.60 25.61 -4.78
C LEU A 814 22.20 25.18 -5.23
N LEU A 815 21.67 24.10 -4.68
CA LEU A 815 20.24 23.83 -4.65
C LEU A 815 19.68 24.20 -3.29
N VAL A 816 18.65 25.03 -3.30
CA VAL A 816 17.94 25.50 -2.10
C VAL A 816 16.47 25.69 -2.44
N GLU A 817 15.57 25.49 -1.49
CA GLU A 817 14.15 25.77 -1.71
C GLU A 817 13.84 27.25 -1.48
N GLY A 818 13.15 27.89 -2.42
CA GLY A 818 12.74 29.29 -2.27
C GLY A 818 13.94 30.25 -2.24
N ALA A 819 14.88 30.14 -3.19
CA ALA A 819 16.12 30.91 -3.22
C ALA A 819 15.91 32.43 -3.03
N LEU A 820 14.81 32.97 -3.56
CA LEU A 820 14.48 34.40 -3.46
C LEU A 820 14.16 34.87 -2.03
N ASP A 821 13.83 33.96 -1.11
CA ASP A 821 13.61 34.28 0.30
C ASP A 821 14.94 34.48 1.07
N PHE A 822 16.10 34.20 0.43
CA PHE A 822 17.42 34.27 1.06
C PHE A 822 18.36 35.29 0.42
N GLU A 823 19.09 36.01 1.27
CA GLU A 823 20.37 36.60 0.94
C GLU A 823 21.46 35.53 1.08
N VAL A 824 22.15 35.23 -0.02
CA VAL A 824 23.12 34.13 -0.09
C VAL A 824 24.54 34.71 -0.11
N THR A 825 25.43 34.14 0.71
CA THR A 825 26.86 34.46 0.65
C THR A 825 27.71 33.20 0.66
N LEU A 826 28.83 33.23 -0.05
CA LEU A 826 29.86 32.18 -0.03
C LEU A 826 31.18 32.80 0.38
N ASN A 827 31.79 32.30 1.45
CA ASN A 827 33.05 32.82 2.01
C ASN A 827 33.01 34.35 2.25
N GLY A 828 31.84 34.87 2.63
CA GLY A 828 31.58 36.30 2.86
C GLY A 828 31.31 37.14 1.60
N ALA A 829 31.42 36.56 0.40
CA ALA A 829 31.07 37.23 -0.85
C ALA A 829 29.58 37.01 -1.19
N ALA A 830 28.89 38.05 -1.61
CA ALA A 830 27.48 37.96 -2.01
C ALA A 830 27.31 37.09 -3.26
N VAL A 831 26.30 36.22 -3.24
CA VAL A 831 25.88 35.37 -4.35
C VAL A 831 24.52 35.83 -4.83
N SER A 832 24.32 35.90 -6.15
CA SER A 832 23.01 36.23 -6.70
C SER A 832 22.06 35.07 -6.44
N ASN A 833 20.94 35.31 -5.74
CA ASN A 833 19.89 34.33 -5.51
C ASN A 833 18.94 34.12 -6.72
N LYS A 834 19.39 34.46 -7.94
CA LYS A 834 18.61 34.24 -9.15
C LYS A 834 18.70 32.77 -9.56
N THR A 835 17.54 32.16 -9.75
CA THR A 835 17.42 30.77 -10.19
C THR A 835 17.88 30.59 -11.66
N ALA A 836 18.78 29.64 -11.90
CA ALA A 836 19.31 29.21 -13.20
C ALA A 836 18.66 27.90 -13.70
N GLY A 837 17.54 27.51 -13.10
CA GLY A 837 16.81 26.27 -13.36
C GLY A 837 16.53 25.51 -12.07
N TRP A 838 16.28 24.22 -12.16
CA TRP A 838 15.98 23.36 -11.02
C TRP A 838 16.66 21.99 -11.21
N PHE A 839 16.66 21.17 -10.17
CA PHE A 839 17.12 19.79 -10.24
C PHE A 839 16.29 18.90 -9.32
N LEU A 840 15.93 17.70 -9.78
CA LEU A 840 15.05 16.73 -9.14
C LEU A 840 13.60 17.21 -8.93
N ASP A 841 13.39 18.33 -8.23
CA ASP A 841 12.07 18.94 -8.04
C ASP A 841 12.09 20.41 -8.48
N ARG A 842 10.94 20.90 -8.95
CA ARG A 842 10.79 22.30 -9.40
C ARG A 842 10.84 23.30 -8.25
N SER A 843 10.66 22.86 -7.00
CA SER A 843 10.89 23.70 -5.82
C SER A 843 12.37 23.85 -5.46
N PHE A 844 13.28 23.07 -6.05
CA PHE A 844 14.71 23.12 -5.73
C PHE A 844 15.40 24.09 -6.70
N ASP A 845 15.48 25.36 -6.28
CA ASP A 845 16.09 26.42 -7.07
C ASP A 845 17.59 26.18 -7.24
N LYS A 846 18.04 26.13 -8.49
CA LYS A 846 19.46 26.02 -8.84
C LYS A 846 20.09 27.40 -8.94
N VAL A 847 20.95 27.76 -7.98
CA VAL A 847 21.65 29.04 -7.88
C VAL A 847 23.13 28.87 -8.23
N ALA A 848 23.65 29.65 -9.18
CA ALA A 848 25.06 29.58 -9.56
C ALA A 848 25.96 30.14 -8.45
N LEU A 849 26.96 29.35 -8.05
CA LEU A 849 27.95 29.79 -7.07
C LEU A 849 29.18 30.41 -7.76
N PRO A 850 29.84 31.40 -7.13
CA PRO A 850 31.17 31.82 -7.55
C PRO A 850 32.19 30.69 -7.31
N SER A 851 33.41 30.85 -7.81
CA SER A 851 34.48 29.86 -7.63
C SER A 851 34.68 29.51 -6.15
N LEU A 852 34.70 28.21 -5.87
CA LEU A 852 35.03 27.69 -4.54
C LEU A 852 36.51 27.96 -4.20
N GLN A 853 36.86 27.88 -2.92
CA GLN A 853 38.27 27.91 -2.48
C GLN A 853 38.72 26.53 -2.00
N LYS A 854 40.03 26.25 -2.06
CA LYS A 854 40.58 25.03 -1.43
C LYS A 854 40.47 25.12 0.10
N GLY A 855 40.16 24.01 0.74
CA GLY A 855 39.91 23.92 2.18
C GLY A 855 38.44 24.13 2.52
N VAL A 856 38.18 24.71 3.69
CA VAL A 856 36.81 24.94 4.19
C VAL A 856 36.17 26.09 3.43
N ASN A 857 34.96 25.85 2.94
CA ASN A 857 34.05 26.85 2.38
C ASN A 857 32.88 27.03 3.34
N ARG A 858 32.40 28.27 3.47
CA ARG A 858 31.25 28.60 4.30
C ARG A 858 30.16 29.24 3.45
N LEU A 859 29.04 28.54 3.33
CA LEU A 859 27.82 29.05 2.69
C LEU A 859 26.91 29.59 3.78
N ALA A 860 26.42 30.82 3.64
CA ALA A 860 25.44 31.39 4.56
C ALA A 860 24.18 31.85 3.84
N LEU A 861 23.04 31.56 4.46
CA LEU A 861 21.69 31.95 4.01
C LEU A 861 21.07 32.83 5.09
N ALA A 862 20.79 34.10 4.79
CA ALA A 862 20.10 35.00 5.70
C ALA A 862 18.70 35.33 5.16
N CYS A 863 17.70 35.40 6.04
CA CYS A 863 16.33 35.69 5.65
C CYS A 863 15.59 36.48 6.73
N ALA A 864 14.50 37.13 6.32
CA ALA A 864 13.47 37.64 7.22
C ALA A 864 12.45 36.51 7.42
N TYR A 865 12.65 35.70 8.47
CA TYR A 865 11.93 34.45 8.71
C TYR A 865 10.43 34.70 8.95
N ARG A 866 9.57 33.86 8.37
CA ARG A 866 8.10 34.00 8.43
C ARG A 866 7.43 32.67 8.74
N GLU A 867 6.22 32.72 9.26
CA GLU A 867 5.40 31.56 9.59
C GLU A 867 5.28 30.59 8.40
N ARG A 868 5.08 31.13 7.19
CA ARG A 868 4.97 30.36 5.94
C ARG A 868 6.25 29.62 5.53
N MET A 869 7.42 30.03 6.01
CA MET A 869 8.68 29.51 5.50
C MET A 869 8.97 28.11 6.05
N GLU A 870 9.58 27.30 5.19
CA GLU A 870 10.11 25.98 5.50
C GLU A 870 11.60 25.97 5.14
N ILE A 871 12.43 25.40 6.01
CA ILE A 871 13.87 25.23 5.84
C ILE A 871 14.16 23.74 5.77
N GLU A 872 14.87 23.35 4.72
CA GLU A 872 15.28 21.98 4.44
C GLU A 872 16.76 21.91 4.08
N ASP A 873 17.27 20.69 3.95
CA ASP A 873 18.63 20.42 3.53
C ASP A 873 18.98 21.17 2.23
N CYS A 874 20.18 21.73 2.18
CA CYS A 874 20.73 22.37 0.97
C CYS A 874 21.65 21.40 0.24
N PHE A 875 21.95 21.64 -1.02
CA PHE A 875 22.86 20.79 -1.78
C PHE A 875 23.84 21.59 -2.62
N ILE A 876 25.07 21.09 -2.73
CA ILE A 876 26.03 21.56 -3.73
C ILE A 876 26.02 20.55 -4.87
N ILE A 877 25.83 21.03 -6.11
CA ILE A 877 25.79 20.16 -7.30
C ILE A 877 26.77 20.62 -8.38
N GLY A 878 27.32 19.67 -9.13
CA GLY A 878 28.24 19.95 -10.24
C GLY A 878 29.02 18.73 -10.72
N ASP A 879 30.07 18.98 -11.50
CA ASP A 879 30.98 17.95 -12.01
C ASP A 879 32.22 17.83 -11.12
N PHE A 880 32.06 17.01 -10.08
CA PHE A 880 33.09 16.70 -9.09
C PHE A 880 32.82 15.32 -8.46
N GLY A 881 33.80 14.78 -7.74
CA GLY A 881 33.61 13.66 -6.82
C GLY A 881 33.36 14.13 -5.39
N VAL A 882 32.71 13.29 -4.58
CA VAL A 882 32.54 13.45 -3.12
C VAL A 882 33.08 12.22 -2.42
N ASP A 883 34.17 12.40 -1.66
CA ASP A 883 34.81 11.28 -0.95
C ASP A 883 34.02 10.86 0.31
N VAL A 884 34.47 9.78 0.96
CA VAL A 884 33.84 9.26 2.19
C VAL A 884 33.89 10.22 3.39
N ASN A 885 34.71 11.27 3.32
CA ASN A 885 34.76 12.34 4.32
C ASN A 885 33.93 13.56 3.89
N ARG A 886 33.10 13.43 2.84
CA ARG A 886 32.26 14.47 2.25
C ARG A 886 33.03 15.67 1.70
N ALA A 887 34.30 15.50 1.35
CA ALA A 887 35.07 16.53 0.67
C ALA A 887 34.83 16.47 -0.83
N ILE A 888 34.71 17.64 -1.46
CA ILE A 888 34.71 17.78 -2.92
C ILE A 888 36.12 17.47 -3.43
N VAL A 889 36.23 16.48 -4.31
CA VAL A 889 37.46 15.96 -4.92
C VAL A 889 37.32 15.89 -6.44
N ARG A 890 38.43 15.63 -7.14
CA ARG A 890 38.38 15.40 -8.59
C ARG A 890 37.59 14.12 -8.89
N GLU A 891 36.75 14.18 -9.92
CA GLU A 891 36.01 13.01 -10.41
C GLU A 891 36.99 11.91 -10.91
N PRO A 892 36.77 10.63 -10.59
CA PRO A 892 37.61 9.55 -11.10
C PRO A 892 37.49 9.38 -12.62
N GLU A 893 38.57 8.97 -13.29
CA GLU A 893 38.59 8.74 -14.74
C GLU A 893 37.96 7.39 -15.15
N THR A 894 37.87 6.44 -14.21
CA THR A 894 37.30 5.11 -14.40
C THR A 894 36.55 4.69 -13.14
N LEU A 895 35.58 3.79 -13.29
CA LEU A 895 34.79 3.25 -12.20
C LEU A 895 35.02 1.74 -12.09
N ARG A 896 35.27 1.27 -10.87
CA ARG A 896 35.36 -0.16 -10.56
C ARG A 896 33.97 -0.69 -10.21
N PHE A 897 33.72 -1.93 -10.59
CA PHE A 897 32.55 -2.69 -10.17
C PHE A 897 32.54 -2.80 -8.65
N GLY A 898 31.48 -2.30 -8.02
CA GLY A 898 31.29 -2.21 -6.58
C GLY A 898 30.42 -1.02 -6.21
N ASP A 899 30.46 -0.66 -4.93
CA ASP A 899 29.69 0.44 -4.36
C ASP A 899 30.20 1.81 -4.86
N TRP A 900 29.29 2.61 -5.41
CA TRP A 900 29.52 3.99 -5.83
C TRP A 900 29.93 4.92 -4.69
N CYS A 901 29.41 4.68 -3.48
CA CYS A 901 29.68 5.51 -2.30
C CYS A 901 31.18 5.58 -1.99
N LEU A 902 31.92 4.52 -2.28
CA LEU A 902 33.35 4.41 -2.04
C LEU A 902 34.22 4.99 -3.18
N GLN A 903 33.58 5.52 -4.23
CA GLN A 903 34.23 5.88 -5.49
C GLN A 903 33.94 7.33 -5.93
N GLY A 904 33.54 8.19 -5.00
CA GLY A 904 33.30 9.61 -5.30
C GLY A 904 31.83 9.97 -5.50
N TYR A 905 30.89 9.05 -5.28
CA TYR A 905 29.47 9.24 -5.56
C TYR A 905 28.60 9.04 -4.33
N LEU A 906 29.07 9.58 -3.20
CA LEU A 906 28.48 9.36 -1.88
C LEU A 906 26.98 9.72 -1.81
N HIS A 907 26.56 10.87 -2.35
CA HIS A 907 25.16 11.31 -2.35
C HIS A 907 24.52 11.30 -3.75
N TYR A 908 25.10 10.57 -4.71
CA TYR A 908 24.69 10.64 -6.10
C TYR A 908 23.28 10.04 -6.30
N PRO A 909 22.30 10.80 -6.84
CA PRO A 909 20.93 10.30 -7.03
C PRO A 909 20.65 9.76 -8.45
N GLY A 910 21.56 10.03 -9.40
CA GLY A 910 21.37 9.76 -10.82
C GLY A 910 21.69 8.32 -11.22
N SER A 911 21.82 8.10 -12.52
CA SER A 911 22.20 6.81 -13.11
C SER A 911 23.67 6.81 -13.56
N MET A 912 24.27 5.63 -13.59
CA MET A 912 25.66 5.42 -14.01
C MET A 912 25.70 4.53 -15.24
N ILE A 913 26.30 5.01 -16.34
CA ILE A 913 26.47 4.24 -17.57
C ILE A 913 27.90 3.73 -17.62
N TYR A 914 28.09 2.42 -17.46
CA TYR A 914 29.38 1.75 -17.65
C TYR A 914 29.60 1.51 -19.14
N LEU A 915 30.75 1.94 -19.65
CA LEU A 915 31.08 1.94 -21.07
C LEU A 915 32.22 0.97 -21.36
N ASP A 916 32.01 0.07 -22.32
CA ASP A 916 33.02 -0.84 -22.83
C ASP A 916 32.76 -1.13 -24.32
N THR A 917 33.67 -1.87 -24.97
CA THR A 917 33.54 -2.26 -26.38
C THR A 917 33.66 -3.76 -26.55
N ILE A 918 32.91 -4.31 -27.51
CA ILE A 918 32.99 -5.74 -27.85
C ILE A 918 33.19 -5.95 -29.34
N GLN A 919 33.96 -7.00 -29.68
CA GLN A 919 34.15 -7.43 -31.06
C GLN A 919 33.10 -8.48 -31.46
N HIS A 920 32.27 -8.13 -32.43
CA HIS A 920 31.21 -8.97 -32.96
C HIS A 920 31.54 -9.45 -34.38
N ALA A 921 31.47 -10.76 -34.58
CA ALA A 921 31.58 -11.40 -35.88
C ALA A 921 30.28 -12.18 -36.11
N PRO A 922 29.36 -11.70 -36.97
CA PRO A 922 28.07 -12.32 -37.18
C PRO A 922 28.22 -13.78 -37.61
N THR A 923 27.53 -14.70 -36.94
CA THR A 923 27.48 -16.11 -37.32
C THR A 923 26.02 -16.49 -37.52
N SER A 924 25.67 -17.01 -38.70
CA SER A 924 24.29 -17.35 -39.03
C SER A 924 23.68 -18.31 -38.00
N GLY A 925 22.51 -17.96 -37.47
CA GLY A 925 21.78 -18.77 -36.50
C GLY A 925 22.33 -18.73 -35.06
N LYS A 926 23.35 -17.91 -34.78
CA LYS A 926 23.85 -17.70 -33.41
C LYS A 926 23.24 -16.45 -32.79
N ARG A 927 22.95 -16.51 -31.49
CA ARG A 927 22.46 -15.39 -30.68
C ARG A 927 23.57 -14.83 -29.80
N VAL A 928 23.50 -13.54 -29.50
CA VAL A 928 24.38 -12.88 -28.55
C VAL A 928 23.54 -12.33 -27.41
N SER A 929 23.72 -12.89 -26.23
CA SER A 929 22.99 -12.47 -25.02
C SER A 929 23.93 -11.73 -24.07
N LEU A 930 23.40 -10.69 -23.42
CA LEU A 930 24.06 -9.97 -22.33
C LEU A 930 23.46 -10.41 -20.99
N VAL A 931 24.31 -10.93 -20.11
CA VAL A 931 23.94 -11.45 -18.79
C VAL A 931 24.63 -10.62 -17.72
N LEU A 932 23.86 -9.93 -16.89
CA LEU A 932 24.37 -9.17 -15.75
C LEU A 932 24.85 -10.11 -14.65
N GLY A 933 25.97 -9.74 -14.00
CA GLY A 933 26.30 -10.25 -12.67
C GLY A 933 25.44 -9.58 -11.59
N ALA A 934 25.87 -9.69 -10.32
CA ALA A 934 25.20 -8.99 -9.22
C ALA A 934 25.16 -7.47 -9.47
N VAL A 935 24.01 -6.84 -9.23
CA VAL A 935 23.76 -5.42 -9.44
C VAL A 935 22.90 -4.88 -8.30
N SER A 936 23.14 -3.63 -7.90
CA SER A 936 22.26 -2.85 -7.02
C SER A 936 21.86 -1.57 -7.73
N GLY A 937 20.56 -1.40 -7.97
CA GLY A 937 19.95 -0.29 -8.72
C GLY A 937 18.46 -0.50 -8.87
N VAL A 938 17.72 0.57 -9.17
CA VAL A 938 16.26 0.52 -9.36
C VAL A 938 15.90 -0.33 -10.59
N SER A 939 16.71 -0.24 -11.64
CA SER A 939 16.59 -1.00 -12.89
C SER A 939 17.91 -0.92 -13.67
N VAL A 940 18.08 -1.75 -14.70
CA VAL A 940 19.18 -1.65 -15.67
C VAL A 940 18.65 -1.43 -17.09
N ALA A 941 19.24 -0.49 -17.81
CA ALA A 941 19.02 -0.28 -19.25
C ALA A 941 20.32 -0.57 -20.01
N VAL A 942 20.21 -1.28 -21.13
CA VAL A 942 21.35 -1.64 -21.97
C VAL A 942 21.29 -0.83 -23.26
N HIS A 943 22.37 -0.12 -23.55
CA HIS A 943 22.56 0.67 -24.76
C HIS A 943 23.64 0.01 -25.61
N ILE A 944 23.39 -0.12 -26.91
CA ILE A 944 24.35 -0.66 -27.87
C ILE A 944 24.47 0.35 -29.02
N ASN A 945 25.70 0.80 -29.29
CA ASN A 945 26.01 1.81 -30.31
C ASN A 945 25.14 3.07 -30.16
N GLY A 946 25.01 3.55 -28.91
CA GLY A 946 24.23 4.74 -28.55
C GLY A 946 22.70 4.60 -28.61
N LYS A 947 22.16 3.40 -28.86
CA LYS A 947 20.71 3.14 -28.87
C LYS A 947 20.31 2.19 -27.75
N LEU A 948 19.16 2.43 -27.13
CA LEU A 948 18.56 1.50 -26.18
C LEU A 948 18.29 0.16 -26.88
N ALA A 949 18.94 -0.90 -26.41
CA ALA A 949 18.78 -2.27 -26.87
C ALA A 949 17.71 -3.02 -26.07
N GLY A 950 17.54 -2.67 -24.80
CA GLY A 950 16.49 -3.24 -23.95
C GLY A 950 16.72 -2.96 -22.47
N HIS A 951 15.82 -3.51 -21.65
CA HIS A 951 15.87 -3.39 -20.20
C HIS A 951 16.11 -4.76 -19.56
N ILE A 952 16.85 -4.75 -18.45
CA ILE A 952 16.91 -5.86 -17.50
C ILE A 952 16.39 -5.30 -16.17
N PRO A 953 15.06 -5.16 -16.03
CA PRO A 953 14.46 -4.47 -14.88
C PRO A 953 14.44 -5.29 -13.59
N TRP A 954 14.64 -6.61 -13.68
CA TRP A 954 14.70 -7.55 -12.56
C TRP A 954 15.48 -8.81 -12.94
N GLN A 955 15.88 -9.61 -11.95
CA GLN A 955 16.75 -10.76 -12.12
C GLN A 955 16.19 -11.81 -13.09
N ALA A 956 14.88 -12.07 -13.04
CA ALA A 956 14.24 -13.02 -13.96
C ALA A 956 14.24 -12.57 -15.44
N ALA A 957 14.53 -11.30 -15.74
CA ALA A 957 14.66 -10.77 -17.10
C ALA A 957 16.12 -10.76 -17.61
N ASN A 958 17.06 -11.31 -16.84
CA ASN A 958 18.46 -11.33 -17.21
C ASN A 958 18.71 -12.23 -18.44
N GLY A 959 19.72 -11.92 -19.24
CA GLY A 959 20.00 -12.60 -20.52
C GLY A 959 19.39 -11.91 -21.74
N LEU A 960 19.45 -10.58 -21.79
CA LEU A 960 18.92 -9.77 -22.90
C LEU A 960 19.53 -10.18 -24.25
N ASP A 961 18.68 -10.58 -25.21
CA ASP A 961 19.11 -10.83 -26.59
C ASP A 961 19.52 -9.52 -27.26
N SER A 962 20.81 -9.39 -27.53
CA SER A 962 21.44 -8.21 -28.10
C SER A 962 21.71 -8.36 -29.61
N THR A 963 21.36 -9.50 -30.20
CA THR A 963 21.80 -9.89 -31.56
C THR A 963 21.42 -8.86 -32.61
N ALA A 964 20.19 -8.36 -32.59
CA ALA A 964 19.66 -7.42 -33.58
C ALA A 964 20.28 -6.00 -33.48
N HIS A 965 20.97 -5.70 -32.38
CA HIS A 965 21.55 -4.37 -32.12
C HIS A 965 23.06 -4.29 -32.42
N LEU A 966 23.71 -5.44 -32.65
CA LEU A 966 25.13 -5.53 -32.94
C LEU A 966 25.42 -5.41 -34.44
N CYS A 967 26.50 -4.70 -34.77
CA CYS A 967 27.08 -4.60 -36.10
C CYS A 967 28.34 -5.47 -36.21
N GLU A 968 28.75 -5.83 -37.42
CA GLU A 968 30.04 -6.48 -37.65
C GLU A 968 31.19 -5.55 -37.22
N GLY A 969 32.14 -6.08 -36.46
CA GLY A 969 33.29 -5.34 -35.92
C GLY A 969 33.08 -4.87 -34.48
N GLU A 970 33.60 -3.68 -34.17
CA GLU A 970 33.54 -3.10 -32.83
C GLU A 970 32.16 -2.51 -32.53
N ASN A 971 31.65 -2.77 -31.33
CA ASN A 971 30.38 -2.24 -30.84
C ASN A 971 30.58 -1.62 -29.46
N GLU A 972 30.02 -0.44 -29.24
CA GLU A 972 29.99 0.21 -27.93
C GLU A 972 28.83 -0.36 -27.11
N ILE A 973 29.11 -0.78 -25.88
CA ILE A 973 28.13 -1.28 -24.91
C ILE A 973 28.07 -0.31 -23.74
N GLY A 974 26.88 0.23 -23.48
CA GLY A 974 26.56 1.06 -22.33
C GLY A 974 25.62 0.33 -21.39
N ILE A 975 26.03 0.11 -20.15
CA ILE A 975 25.20 -0.52 -19.11
C ILE A 975 24.80 0.57 -18.13
N GLU A 976 23.57 1.06 -18.25
CA GLU A 976 23.03 2.09 -17.37
C GLU A 976 22.39 1.43 -16.15
N VAL A 977 23.05 1.53 -15.00
CA VAL A 977 22.47 1.20 -13.70
C VAL A 977 21.75 2.44 -13.17
N VAL A 978 20.46 2.32 -12.92
CA VAL A 978 19.59 3.42 -12.53
C VAL A 978 19.60 3.56 -11.01
N GLY A 979 20.00 4.73 -10.50
CA GLY A 979 19.98 5.04 -9.07
C GLY A 979 18.62 5.55 -8.59
N SER A 980 18.62 6.14 -7.39
CA SER A 980 17.45 6.82 -6.82
C SER A 980 17.87 8.00 -5.93
N PRO A 981 16.93 8.88 -5.54
CA PRO A 981 17.20 9.96 -4.59
C PRO A 981 17.61 9.51 -3.18
N ARG A 982 17.66 8.21 -2.87
CA ARG A 982 17.90 7.68 -1.51
C ARG A 982 19.15 8.23 -0.82
N ASN A 983 20.26 8.38 -1.53
CA ASN A 983 21.51 8.88 -0.93
C ASN A 983 21.61 10.41 -0.92
N MET A 984 20.74 11.09 -1.67
CA MET A 984 20.58 12.55 -1.62
C MET A 984 19.63 12.96 -0.49
N LEU A 985 18.47 12.30 -0.39
CA LEU A 985 17.39 12.68 0.51
C LEU A 985 17.40 11.89 1.84
N GLY A 986 17.91 10.66 1.89
CA GLY A 986 17.93 9.88 3.13
C GLY A 986 16.77 8.90 3.29
N PRO A 987 16.54 8.32 4.49
CA PRO A 987 17.17 8.67 5.78
C PRO A 987 18.71 8.55 5.82
N LEU A 988 19.42 9.62 6.18
CA LEU A 988 20.91 9.65 6.14
C LEU A 988 21.57 9.22 7.46
N HIS A 989 20.84 9.30 8.58
CA HIS A 989 21.40 9.17 9.93
C HIS A 989 20.73 8.07 10.77
N GLN A 990 20.03 7.14 10.12
CA GLN A 990 19.35 6.03 10.77
C GLN A 990 20.33 4.90 11.09
N LYS A 991 20.68 4.75 12.36
CA LYS A 991 21.71 3.82 12.85
C LYS A 991 21.41 2.35 12.55
N THR A 992 20.13 1.99 12.49
CA THR A 992 19.66 0.62 12.23
C THR A 992 19.79 0.20 10.76
N GLY A 993 20.08 1.12 9.84
CA GLY A 993 20.09 0.84 8.40
C GLY A 993 18.70 0.89 7.80
N HIS A 994 18.45 0.08 6.76
CA HIS A 994 17.13 -0.01 6.12
C HIS A 994 16.11 -0.69 7.04
N LEU A 995 14.92 -0.09 7.18
CA LEU A 995 13.77 -0.65 7.88
C LEU A 995 12.63 -0.87 6.87
N PRO A 996 11.75 -1.86 7.07
CA PRO A 996 10.62 -2.11 6.17
C PRO A 996 9.67 -0.92 6.01
N TRP A 997 9.62 -0.04 7.00
CA TRP A 997 8.74 1.13 7.04
C TRP A 997 9.58 2.40 7.10
N THR A 998 9.38 3.29 6.12
CA THR A 998 10.00 4.61 6.03
C THR A 998 8.95 5.69 5.99
N ASP A 999 8.95 6.57 6.99
CA ASP A 999 8.07 7.74 7.09
C ASP A 999 8.85 8.95 7.62
N TRP A 1000 8.14 10.04 7.97
CA TRP A 1000 8.79 11.26 8.46
C TRP A 1000 9.67 11.03 9.70
N VAL A 1001 9.33 10.06 10.57
CA VAL A 1001 10.08 9.75 11.79
C VAL A 1001 11.48 9.24 11.43
N SER A 1002 11.58 8.45 10.36
CA SER A 1002 12.86 7.93 9.86
C SER A 1002 13.86 9.04 9.51
N PHE A 1003 13.39 10.26 9.20
CA PHE A 1003 14.23 11.42 8.84
C PHE A 1003 14.47 12.40 10.01
N ARG A 1004 13.88 12.14 11.18
CA ARG A 1004 13.87 13.04 12.35
C ARG A 1004 14.25 12.31 13.64
N LEU A 1005 15.12 11.30 13.50
CA LEU A 1005 15.56 10.44 14.60
C LEU A 1005 16.37 11.21 15.65
N GLN A 1006 16.20 10.81 16.90
CA GLN A 1006 16.94 11.32 18.05
C GLN A 1006 17.40 10.17 18.95
N GLY A 1007 18.35 10.43 19.84
CA GLY A 1007 18.75 9.46 20.86
C GLY A 1007 19.44 8.20 20.30
N GLY A 1008 18.98 7.02 20.73
CA GLY A 1008 19.66 5.74 20.46
C GLY A 1008 19.66 5.28 19.01
N ASP A 1009 18.68 5.75 18.23
CA ASP A 1009 18.46 5.38 16.82
C ASP A 1009 19.16 6.33 15.83
N TYR A 1010 19.67 7.46 16.32
CA TYR A 1010 20.44 8.43 15.55
C TYR A 1010 21.94 8.12 15.55
N THR A 1011 22.62 8.42 14.44
CA THR A 1011 24.08 8.45 14.36
C THR A 1011 24.53 9.67 13.55
N PRO A 1012 25.61 10.38 13.95
CA PRO A 1012 26.15 11.49 13.16
C PRO A 1012 26.82 11.04 11.85
N GLU A 1013 27.11 9.75 11.72
CA GLU A 1013 27.65 9.15 10.50
C GLU A 1013 26.58 9.00 9.41
N TYR A 1014 27.00 8.94 8.15
CA TYR A 1014 26.11 8.70 7.01
C TYR A 1014 25.86 7.21 6.81
N VAL A 1015 24.58 6.83 6.77
CA VAL A 1015 24.12 5.48 6.46
C VAL A 1015 23.46 5.50 5.09
N LEU A 1016 24.18 4.98 4.09
CA LEU A 1016 23.87 5.13 2.67
C LEU A 1016 23.53 3.78 2.02
N HIS A 1017 22.77 3.84 0.93
CA HIS A 1017 22.43 2.67 0.12
C HIS A 1017 23.50 2.42 -0.96
N PRO A 1018 24.08 1.21 -1.04
CA PRO A 1018 25.11 0.91 -2.04
C PRO A 1018 24.48 0.68 -3.42
N TYR A 1019 24.90 1.45 -4.41
CA TYR A 1019 24.52 1.26 -5.82
C TYR A 1019 25.73 0.82 -6.65
N GLY A 1020 25.50 0.05 -7.72
CA GLY A 1020 26.53 -0.30 -8.70
C GLY A 1020 26.44 -1.70 -9.30
N LEU A 1021 27.40 -2.02 -10.18
CA LEU A 1021 27.61 -3.38 -10.69
C LEU A 1021 28.61 -4.08 -9.78
N PHE A 1022 28.21 -5.19 -9.15
CA PHE A 1022 29.05 -5.97 -8.22
C PHE A 1022 29.63 -7.23 -8.87
N GLY A 1023 29.01 -7.73 -9.95
CA GLY A 1023 29.51 -8.85 -10.75
C GLY A 1023 29.85 -8.44 -12.19
N GLN A 1024 30.80 -9.15 -12.79
CA GLN A 1024 31.12 -8.97 -14.22
C GLN A 1024 29.91 -9.27 -15.09
N VAL A 1025 29.81 -8.57 -16.22
CA VAL A 1025 28.75 -8.79 -17.20
C VAL A 1025 29.27 -9.74 -18.26
N GLU A 1026 28.54 -10.83 -18.50
CA GLU A 1026 28.88 -11.83 -19.50
C GLU A 1026 28.21 -11.51 -20.84
N ILE A 1027 28.96 -11.64 -21.92
CA ILE A 1027 28.44 -11.66 -23.28
C ILE A 1027 28.59 -13.08 -23.81
N ILE A 1028 27.46 -13.72 -24.07
CA ILE A 1028 27.41 -15.14 -24.44
C ILE A 1028 27.00 -15.28 -25.90
N LYS A 1029 27.84 -15.95 -26.70
CA LYS A 1029 27.53 -16.31 -28.10
C LYS A 1029 26.97 -17.74 -28.15
N ASN A 1030 25.64 -17.86 -28.19
CA ASN A 1030 24.91 -19.13 -28.27
C ASN A 1030 24.80 -19.62 -29.72
#